data_AF-A0A9D6II80-F1
#
_entry.id   AF-A0A9D6II80-F1
#
_cell.length_a   1.000
_cell.length_b   1.000
_cell.length_c   1.000
_cell.angle_alpha   90.00
_cell.angle_beta   90.00
_cell.angle_gamma   90.00
#
_symmetry.space_group_name_H-M   'P 1'
#
loop_
_entity.id
_entity.type
_entity.pdbx_description
1 polymer ?
#
loop_
_entity_poly.entity_id
_entity_poly.type
_entity_poly.pdbx_seq_one_letter_code
_entity_poly.pdbx_strand_id
1 'polypeptide(L)'
;MTIRALLFGYVMVAIEVLTSPGLLVAEAPNLILHNGKVLTADNNFSIAQAVAITGNRISAVGSDEEVLALADPHTQRIDLKGRTVTPGLVDTHRHVHAAAESDYGAMIASEQLNRYGVDWRGVNTKDDVLAQIRGIIEKQKFEPGRWVYLTNDMSFVNDRDSRLHEAEILYDQLDQWELDKVTPDNPVLMSLGIPNFNGLLLNKSAMEWLMTHHGDFVKRNGRYWVDSTGRPDGHLEPPASRLVLPFAYARDPELLAQIYRRAMAESSVLGITAVSTRLPKDSLAAYQWLEAQDQLRFRIGYGVIEVFGNIDLQKDDLKQYAKQMNSGTEKIWITGVGPTAVDGGGSRQCTQQKRAGTYTPIDGWFPFGQCHTDSEYKGAAKRAAPIHANYFEEWVMASGRDGVRIANTHVAGDRATAQMLNFVEQLHEQYGPDSTKDWAFDHCGMINPQDVPRLAKLKIMVSCYVRVSVNDAAAMARAYGEEVANTYPSPLGSLMKAGVKVVLESNSDSYLWEDIRTAITRKDLQGKVWGPQERVDRPTALRMFTSWAADYLLRGDQFGTIESGKFADLLVLDQDYLTMPEDNIGEIQPQLTIFDGKIAFVHPDFSAEYDLRPEDATISTYKDLIKARGRRTSRTPDLGG
;
A
#
# COMPACT_ATOMS: atom_id res chain seq x y z
N MET A 1 4.01 24.46 -82.88
CA MET A 1 4.26 23.01 -82.81
C MET A 1 3.12 22.37 -82.04
N THR A 2 2.44 21.45 -82.71
CA THR A 2 1.34 20.59 -82.27
C THR A 2 1.80 19.61 -81.18
N ILE A 3 0.92 19.26 -80.21
CA ILE A 3 0.75 17.96 -79.50
C ILE A 3 -0.36 18.20 -78.45
N ARG A 4 -1.62 17.83 -78.75
CA ARG A 4 -2.33 16.58 -78.37
C ARG A 4 -2.55 16.39 -76.86
N ALA A 5 -3.80 16.62 -76.46
CA ALA A 5 -4.38 16.22 -75.18
C ALA A 5 -4.51 14.69 -75.08
N LEU A 6 -4.20 14.14 -73.89
CA LEU A 6 -4.50 12.77 -73.49
C LEU A 6 -5.31 12.83 -72.19
N LEU A 7 -6.63 12.57 -72.30
CA LEU A 7 -7.46 12.22 -71.17
C LEU A 7 -7.17 10.76 -70.79
N PHE A 8 -6.69 10.53 -69.57
CA PHE A 8 -6.70 9.20 -68.95
C PHE A 8 -8.01 9.04 -68.18
N GLY A 9 -8.89 8.18 -68.69
CA GLY A 9 -10.06 7.70 -67.94
C GLY A 9 -9.63 6.61 -66.97
N TYR A 10 -9.87 6.82 -65.67
CA TYR A 10 -9.78 5.76 -64.67
C TYR A 10 -11.08 4.95 -64.69
N VAL A 11 -10.98 3.68 -65.07
CA VAL A 11 -12.04 2.68 -64.87
C VAL A 11 -11.97 2.25 -63.41
N MET A 12 -12.96 2.66 -62.59
CA MET A 12 -13.18 2.06 -61.27
C MET A 12 -13.80 0.66 -61.46
N VAL A 13 -13.03 -0.38 -61.15
CA VAL A 13 -13.56 -1.73 -60.94
C VAL A 13 -14.04 -1.79 -59.50
N ALA A 14 -15.36 -1.80 -59.31
CA ALA A 14 -15.96 -2.08 -58.02
C ALA A 14 -15.85 -3.59 -57.75
N ILE A 15 -15.00 -3.97 -56.80
CA ILE A 15 -14.97 -5.32 -56.23
C ILE A 15 -15.94 -5.30 -55.05
N GLU A 16 -17.15 -5.82 -55.25
CA GLU A 16 -18.07 -6.12 -54.14
C GLU A 16 -17.52 -7.33 -53.38
N VAL A 17 -16.85 -7.07 -52.26
CA VAL A 17 -16.53 -8.11 -51.27
C VAL A 17 -17.83 -8.43 -50.53
N LEU A 18 -18.45 -9.55 -50.89
CA LEU A 18 -19.49 -10.19 -50.08
C LEU A 18 -18.89 -10.60 -48.73
N THR A 19 -18.98 -9.72 -47.73
CA THR A 19 -18.71 -10.10 -46.34
C THR A 19 -19.90 -10.91 -45.83
N SER A 20 -19.79 -12.24 -45.88
CA SER A 20 -20.65 -13.09 -45.06
C SER A 20 -20.46 -12.68 -43.60
N PRO A 21 -21.54 -12.46 -42.81
CA PRO A 21 -21.40 -12.32 -41.37
C PRO A 21 -20.89 -13.66 -40.87
N GLY A 22 -19.59 -13.73 -40.55
CA GLY A 22 -19.08 -14.86 -39.80
C GLY A 22 -19.88 -14.94 -38.51
N LEU A 23 -20.58 -16.05 -38.29
CA LEU A 23 -20.97 -16.40 -36.93
C LEU A 23 -19.68 -16.39 -36.12
N LEU A 24 -19.53 -15.39 -35.25
CA LEU A 24 -18.57 -15.47 -34.16
C LEU A 24 -19.02 -16.66 -33.31
N VAL A 25 -18.44 -17.81 -33.56
CA VAL A 25 -18.54 -18.95 -32.64
C VAL A 25 -17.88 -18.46 -31.36
N ALA A 26 -18.67 -18.37 -30.27
CA ALA A 26 -18.13 -18.03 -28.97
C ALA A 26 -17.01 -19.03 -28.64
N GLU A 27 -15.81 -18.52 -28.34
CA GLU A 27 -14.67 -19.35 -27.99
C GLU A 27 -14.99 -20.13 -26.71
N ALA A 28 -14.77 -21.44 -26.73
CA ALA A 28 -15.02 -22.30 -25.58
C ALA A 28 -14.12 -21.85 -24.40
N PRO A 29 -14.59 -22.00 -23.15
CA PRO A 29 -13.79 -21.63 -21.99
C PRO A 29 -12.55 -22.51 -21.84
N ASN A 30 -11.45 -21.92 -21.40
CA ASN A 30 -10.23 -22.64 -21.07
C ASN A 30 -10.38 -23.40 -19.75
N LEU A 31 -11.15 -22.83 -18.81
CA LEU A 31 -11.37 -23.38 -17.47
C LEU A 31 -12.83 -23.18 -17.03
N ILE A 32 -13.43 -24.22 -16.48
CA ILE A 32 -14.70 -24.17 -15.77
C ILE A 32 -14.49 -24.71 -14.35
N LEU A 33 -14.91 -23.91 -13.37
CA LEU A 33 -15.07 -24.36 -11.98
C LEU A 33 -16.57 -24.60 -11.76
N HIS A 34 -16.96 -25.80 -11.34
CA HIS A 34 -18.37 -26.19 -11.20
C HIS A 34 -18.63 -26.99 -9.92
N ASN A 35 -19.90 -27.24 -9.60
CA ASN A 35 -20.34 -27.87 -8.36
C ASN A 35 -19.76 -27.15 -7.13
N GLY A 36 -19.76 -25.83 -7.17
CA GLY A 36 -19.23 -24.97 -6.12
C GLY A 36 -20.29 -24.06 -5.50
N LYS A 37 -19.87 -23.29 -4.51
CA LYS A 37 -20.63 -22.16 -3.96
C LYS A 37 -19.95 -20.87 -4.40
N VAL A 38 -20.38 -20.32 -5.54
CA VAL A 38 -19.74 -19.16 -6.17
C VAL A 38 -20.34 -17.87 -5.60
N LEU A 39 -19.64 -17.24 -4.66
CA LEU A 39 -20.03 -15.96 -4.08
C LEU A 39 -19.64 -14.84 -5.05
N THR A 40 -20.61 -14.26 -5.74
CA THR A 40 -20.32 -13.28 -6.81
C THR A 40 -19.81 -11.93 -6.30
N ALA A 41 -20.13 -11.58 -5.04
CA ALA A 41 -19.90 -10.27 -4.44
C ALA A 41 -20.52 -9.08 -5.22
N ASP A 42 -21.43 -9.36 -6.15
CA ASP A 42 -22.23 -8.36 -6.86
C ASP A 42 -23.12 -7.56 -5.90
N ASN A 43 -23.89 -6.59 -6.40
CA ASN A 43 -24.75 -5.74 -5.57
C ASN A 43 -25.86 -6.52 -4.82
N ASN A 44 -26.26 -7.68 -5.33
CA ASN A 44 -27.26 -8.55 -4.69
C ASN A 44 -26.64 -9.64 -3.79
N PHE A 45 -25.31 -9.76 -3.80
CA PHE A 45 -24.57 -10.85 -3.18
C PHE A 45 -25.06 -12.23 -3.68
N SER A 46 -25.24 -12.35 -4.99
CA SER A 46 -25.75 -13.57 -5.63
C SER A 46 -24.81 -14.75 -5.42
N ILE A 47 -25.38 -15.96 -5.30
CA ILE A 47 -24.64 -17.22 -5.21
C ILE A 47 -24.96 -18.06 -6.45
N ALA A 48 -23.93 -18.48 -7.17
CA ALA A 48 -24.01 -19.36 -8.33
C ALA A 48 -23.35 -20.72 -8.06
N GLN A 49 -23.45 -21.65 -9.00
CA GLN A 49 -22.89 -23.00 -8.88
C GLN A 49 -21.59 -23.16 -9.68
N ALA A 50 -21.47 -22.44 -10.80
CA ALA A 50 -20.35 -22.55 -11.71
C ALA A 50 -19.90 -21.20 -12.30
N VAL A 51 -18.63 -21.14 -12.70
CA VAL A 51 -17.99 -20.04 -13.42
C VAL A 51 -17.10 -20.57 -14.53
N ALA A 52 -17.19 -19.95 -15.72
CA ALA A 52 -16.35 -20.22 -16.88
C ALA A 52 -15.39 -19.06 -17.15
N ILE A 53 -14.16 -19.40 -17.53
CA ILE A 53 -13.08 -18.46 -17.84
C ILE A 53 -12.60 -18.71 -19.27
N THR A 54 -12.49 -17.64 -20.06
CA THR A 54 -11.96 -17.64 -21.42
C THR A 54 -10.90 -16.54 -21.52
N GLY A 55 -9.67 -16.89 -21.87
CA GLY A 55 -8.52 -15.98 -21.79
C GLY A 55 -8.34 -15.46 -20.36
N ASN A 56 -8.36 -14.13 -20.19
CA ASN A 56 -8.25 -13.48 -18.88
C ASN A 56 -9.59 -13.01 -18.28
N ARG A 57 -10.73 -13.39 -18.87
CA ARG A 57 -12.06 -12.90 -18.46
C ARG A 57 -13.01 -14.02 -18.09
N ILE A 58 -13.96 -13.69 -17.23
CA ILE A 58 -15.10 -14.52 -16.90
C ILE A 58 -16.06 -14.49 -18.10
N SER A 59 -16.31 -15.63 -18.72
CA SER A 59 -17.22 -15.74 -19.87
C SER A 59 -18.65 -16.06 -19.45
N ALA A 60 -18.85 -16.85 -18.39
CA ALA A 60 -20.17 -17.15 -17.85
C ALA A 60 -20.15 -17.43 -16.33
N VAL A 61 -21.27 -17.17 -15.67
CA VAL A 61 -21.54 -17.47 -14.25
C VAL A 61 -23.00 -17.91 -14.15
N GLY A 62 -23.29 -19.02 -13.49
CA GLY A 62 -24.66 -19.55 -13.47
C GLY A 62 -24.80 -20.90 -12.79
N SER A 63 -25.81 -21.66 -13.20
CA SER A 63 -25.99 -23.04 -12.78
C SER A 63 -24.93 -23.96 -13.38
N ASP A 64 -24.73 -25.13 -12.78
CA ASP A 64 -23.80 -26.14 -13.32
C ASP A 64 -24.19 -26.56 -14.74
N GLU A 65 -25.48 -26.76 -14.99
CA GLU A 65 -26.01 -27.19 -16.29
C GLU A 65 -25.67 -26.17 -17.39
N GLU A 66 -25.99 -24.90 -17.16
CA GLU A 66 -25.78 -23.83 -18.15
C GLU A 66 -24.30 -23.62 -18.47
N VAL A 67 -23.44 -23.61 -17.45
CA VAL A 67 -22.02 -23.29 -17.62
C VAL A 67 -21.26 -24.49 -18.20
N LEU A 68 -21.54 -25.73 -17.74
CA LEU A 68 -20.89 -26.93 -18.29
C LEU A 68 -21.25 -27.18 -19.75
N ALA A 69 -22.42 -26.74 -20.22
CA ALA A 69 -22.82 -26.83 -21.62
C ALA A 69 -21.92 -26.01 -22.57
N LEU A 70 -21.14 -25.06 -22.04
CA LEU A 70 -20.18 -24.26 -22.82
C LEU A 70 -18.86 -25.01 -23.09
N ALA A 71 -18.59 -26.10 -22.37
CA ALA A 71 -17.32 -26.81 -22.44
C ALA A 71 -17.12 -27.52 -23.79
N ASP A 72 -15.88 -27.54 -24.25
CA ASP A 72 -15.43 -28.39 -25.35
C ASP A 72 -14.42 -29.46 -24.84
N PRO A 73 -13.87 -30.33 -25.71
CA PRO A 73 -12.87 -31.32 -25.31
C PRO A 73 -11.55 -30.74 -24.75
N HIS A 74 -11.26 -29.47 -24.96
CA HIS A 74 -10.06 -28.76 -24.48
C HIS A 74 -10.33 -27.96 -23.19
N THR A 75 -11.59 -27.70 -22.84
CA THR A 75 -11.97 -27.06 -21.58
C THR A 75 -11.53 -27.90 -20.38
N GLN A 76 -10.67 -27.33 -19.54
CA GLN A 76 -10.38 -27.89 -18.24
C GLN A 76 -11.60 -27.71 -17.32
N ARG A 77 -12.08 -28.80 -16.72
CA ARG A 77 -13.22 -28.80 -15.80
C ARG A 77 -12.78 -29.25 -14.42
N ILE A 78 -13.02 -28.43 -13.40
CA ILE A 78 -12.71 -28.73 -12.01
C ILE A 78 -14.02 -28.81 -11.23
N ASP A 79 -14.39 -30.03 -10.81
CA ASP A 79 -15.49 -30.29 -9.89
C ASP A 79 -15.07 -29.87 -8.48
N LEU A 80 -15.61 -28.77 -7.97
CA LEU A 80 -15.22 -28.17 -6.70
C LEU A 80 -15.71 -28.94 -5.47
N LYS A 81 -16.61 -29.93 -5.63
CA LYS A 81 -17.17 -30.73 -4.52
C LYS A 81 -17.79 -29.86 -3.40
N GLY A 82 -18.48 -28.80 -3.78
CA GLY A 82 -19.15 -27.86 -2.88
C GLY A 82 -18.26 -26.77 -2.28
N ARG A 83 -16.97 -26.70 -2.64
CA ARG A 83 -16.06 -25.64 -2.16
C ARG A 83 -16.52 -24.25 -2.60
N THR A 84 -16.12 -23.25 -1.81
CA THR A 84 -16.51 -21.86 -2.05
C THR A 84 -15.59 -21.20 -3.05
N VAL A 85 -16.16 -20.42 -3.97
CA VAL A 85 -15.43 -19.53 -4.88
C VAL A 85 -15.74 -18.08 -4.52
N THR A 86 -14.72 -17.22 -4.45
CA THR A 86 -14.87 -15.77 -4.26
C THR A 86 -14.09 -15.02 -5.33
N PRO A 87 -14.35 -13.71 -5.55
CA PRO A 87 -13.38 -12.88 -6.22
C PRO A 87 -12.04 -12.94 -5.48
N GLY A 88 -10.96 -12.72 -6.21
CA GLY A 88 -9.65 -12.48 -5.65
C GLY A 88 -9.65 -11.30 -4.70
N LEU A 89 -8.87 -11.40 -3.61
CA LEU A 89 -8.81 -10.32 -2.62
C LEU A 89 -8.02 -9.13 -3.17
N VAL A 90 -8.47 -7.95 -2.77
CA VAL A 90 -7.93 -6.65 -3.13
C VAL A 90 -7.51 -5.96 -1.84
N ASP A 91 -6.21 -5.74 -1.67
CA ASP A 91 -5.66 -5.05 -0.51
C ASP A 91 -5.47 -3.56 -0.84
N THR A 92 -6.27 -2.68 -0.23
CA THR A 92 -6.27 -1.26 -0.63
C THR A 92 -5.06 -0.46 -0.14
N HIS A 93 -4.22 -1.05 0.72
CA HIS A 93 -2.96 -0.44 1.14
C HIS A 93 -1.93 -1.50 1.57
N ARG A 94 -1.07 -1.91 0.63
CA ARG A 94 0.03 -2.85 0.90
C ARG A 94 1.33 -2.46 0.19
N HIS A 95 2.43 -2.38 0.91
CA HIS A 95 3.74 -2.08 0.34
C HIS A 95 4.55 -3.36 0.04
N VAL A 96 4.07 -4.17 -0.91
CA VAL A 96 4.72 -5.46 -1.29
C VAL A 96 6.19 -5.26 -1.68
N HIS A 97 6.53 -4.17 -2.37
CA HIS A 97 7.90 -3.82 -2.72
C HIS A 97 8.79 -3.61 -1.48
N ALA A 98 8.30 -2.87 -0.48
CA ALA A 98 9.04 -2.62 0.76
C ALA A 98 9.16 -3.88 1.62
N ALA A 99 8.09 -4.67 1.70
CA ALA A 99 8.11 -5.98 2.36
C ALA A 99 9.13 -6.91 1.71
N ALA A 100 9.14 -7.00 0.38
CA ALA A 100 10.10 -7.81 -0.36
C ALA A 100 11.55 -7.39 -0.11
N GLU A 101 11.84 -6.09 -0.06
CA GLU A 101 13.17 -5.59 0.26
C GLU A 101 13.58 -5.91 1.70
N SER A 102 12.65 -5.85 2.65
CA SER A 102 12.89 -6.23 4.04
C SER A 102 13.15 -7.73 4.18
N ASP A 103 12.34 -8.55 3.51
CA ASP A 103 12.30 -10.00 3.68
C ASP A 103 13.34 -10.74 2.83
N TYR A 104 13.64 -10.22 1.64
CA TYR A 104 14.49 -10.86 0.64
C TYR A 104 15.68 -9.98 0.21
N GLY A 105 15.78 -8.74 0.69
CA GLY A 105 16.86 -7.82 0.29
C GLY A 105 18.26 -8.34 0.62
N ALA A 106 18.41 -9.17 1.66
CA ALA A 106 19.67 -9.82 2.00
C ALA A 106 20.19 -10.79 0.92
N MET A 107 19.36 -11.14 -0.07
CA MET A 107 19.78 -11.92 -1.25
C MET A 107 20.55 -11.09 -2.28
N ILE A 108 20.50 -9.77 -2.18
CA ILE A 108 21.17 -8.83 -3.08
C ILE A 108 22.30 -8.16 -2.28
N ALA A 109 23.49 -8.06 -2.88
CA ALA A 109 24.62 -7.43 -2.20
C ALA A 109 24.33 -5.94 -1.96
N SER A 110 24.78 -5.40 -0.81
CA SER A 110 24.58 -3.99 -0.44
C SER A 110 25.06 -3.02 -1.51
N GLU A 111 26.14 -3.36 -2.21
CA GLU A 111 26.73 -2.59 -3.29
C GLU A 111 25.80 -2.50 -4.51
N GLN A 112 25.04 -3.55 -4.78
CA GLN A 112 24.06 -3.59 -5.87
C GLN A 112 22.77 -2.85 -5.50
N LEU A 113 22.39 -2.83 -4.22
CA LEU A 113 21.25 -2.06 -3.72
C LEU A 113 21.57 -0.59 -3.42
N ASN A 114 22.85 -0.20 -3.43
CA ASN A 114 23.34 1.08 -2.92
C ASN A 114 22.79 1.39 -1.51
N ARG A 115 22.72 0.36 -0.66
CA ARG A 115 22.09 0.42 0.67
C ARG A 115 22.95 -0.34 1.67
N TYR A 116 23.37 0.36 2.73
CA TYR A 116 24.31 -0.18 3.71
C TYR A 116 23.66 -0.18 5.10
N GLY A 117 23.37 -1.38 5.60
CA GLY A 117 22.68 -1.56 6.89
C GLY A 117 23.59 -1.32 8.09
N VAL A 118 23.08 -0.61 9.09
CA VAL A 118 23.65 -0.53 10.43
C VAL A 118 22.96 -1.56 11.31
N ASP A 119 23.74 -2.39 12.00
CA ASP A 119 23.22 -3.46 12.86
C ASP A 119 23.08 -2.95 14.29
N TRP A 120 21.83 -2.85 14.75
CA TRP A 120 21.51 -2.37 16.09
C TRP A 120 21.63 -3.45 17.17
N ARG A 121 21.96 -4.70 16.80
CA ARG A 121 22.16 -5.78 17.79
C ARG A 121 23.41 -5.50 18.61
N GLY A 122 23.22 -5.32 19.92
CA GLY A 122 24.32 -5.10 20.87
C GLY A 122 24.90 -3.69 20.85
N VAL A 123 24.23 -2.73 20.21
CA VAL A 123 24.59 -1.30 20.29
C VAL A 123 24.28 -0.81 21.71
N ASN A 124 25.28 -0.27 22.40
CA ASN A 124 25.15 0.29 23.74
C ASN A 124 25.45 1.79 23.79
N THR A 125 26.18 2.32 22.81
CA THR A 125 26.61 3.72 22.75
C THR A 125 26.56 4.24 21.32
N LYS A 126 26.55 5.57 21.15
CA LYS A 126 26.72 6.17 19.82
C LYS A 126 28.03 5.77 19.14
N ASP A 127 29.09 5.51 19.91
CA ASP A 127 30.40 5.13 19.37
C ASP A 127 30.36 3.75 18.70
N ASP A 128 29.51 2.82 19.18
CA ASP A 128 29.29 1.53 18.52
C ASP A 128 28.70 1.72 17.12
N VAL A 129 27.77 2.66 16.97
CA VAL A 129 27.17 3.01 15.67
C VAL A 129 28.22 3.65 14.76
N LEU A 130 28.96 4.64 15.26
CA LEU A 130 30.01 5.32 14.49
C LEU A 130 31.13 4.36 14.04
N ALA A 131 31.49 3.38 14.88
CA ALA A 131 32.45 2.35 14.52
C ALA A 131 31.96 1.45 13.38
N GLN A 132 30.69 1.06 13.38
CA GLN A 132 30.09 0.32 12.27
C GLN A 132 30.09 1.13 10.97
N ILE A 133 29.70 2.40 11.03
CA ILE A 133 29.70 3.30 9.87
C ILE A 133 31.12 3.43 9.31
N ARG A 134 32.13 3.66 10.17
CA ARG A 134 33.53 3.70 9.76
C ARG A 134 33.94 2.41 9.04
N GLY A 135 33.58 1.25 9.60
CA GLY A 135 33.85 -0.05 8.97
C GLY A 135 33.19 -0.21 7.60
N ILE A 136 31.98 0.31 7.40
CA ILE A 136 31.31 0.35 6.10
C ILE A 136 32.12 1.21 5.13
N ILE A 137 32.48 2.45 5.51
CA ILE A 137 33.26 3.36 4.65
C ILE A 137 34.62 2.72 4.25
N GLU A 138 35.35 2.16 5.21
CA GLU A 138 36.66 1.52 4.99
C GLU A 138 36.58 0.28 4.10
N LYS A 139 35.52 -0.54 4.27
CA LYS A 139 35.29 -1.74 3.47
C LYS A 139 34.92 -1.39 2.03
N GLN A 140 34.00 -0.43 1.86
CA GLN A 140 33.41 -0.11 0.57
C GLN A 140 34.29 0.82 -0.28
N LYS A 141 35.12 1.66 0.36
CA LYS A 141 36.05 2.58 -0.30
C LYS A 141 35.35 3.43 -1.36
N PHE A 142 34.28 4.11 -0.96
CA PHE A 142 33.55 5.00 -1.84
C PHE A 142 34.47 6.08 -2.42
N GLU A 143 34.26 6.41 -3.70
CA GLU A 143 34.88 7.58 -4.30
C GLU A 143 34.44 8.86 -3.55
N PRO A 144 35.34 9.82 -3.27
CA PRO A 144 34.97 11.08 -2.62
C PRO A 144 33.81 11.79 -3.34
N GLY A 145 32.88 12.34 -2.56
CA GLY A 145 31.68 13.01 -3.07
C GLY A 145 30.53 12.09 -3.49
N ARG A 146 30.73 10.76 -3.53
CA ARG A 146 29.64 9.80 -3.75
C ARG A 146 28.67 9.84 -2.56
N TRP A 147 27.37 9.95 -2.85
CA TRP A 147 26.31 9.84 -1.83
C TRP A 147 26.21 8.42 -1.28
N VAL A 148 26.12 8.31 0.05
CA VAL A 148 26.03 7.04 0.78
C VAL A 148 24.71 6.98 1.55
N TYR A 149 23.94 5.91 1.32
CA TYR A 149 22.70 5.65 2.03
C TYR A 149 22.88 4.57 3.10
N LEU A 150 22.78 4.98 4.36
CA LEU A 150 22.82 4.11 5.52
C LEU A 150 21.39 3.80 5.98
N THR A 151 21.11 2.55 6.32
CA THR A 151 19.77 2.17 6.79
C THR A 151 19.76 1.55 8.16
N ASN A 152 18.85 2.06 8.98
CA ASN A 152 18.51 1.50 10.27
C ASN A 152 17.21 0.69 10.13
N ASP A 153 17.19 -0.50 10.73
CA ASP A 153 15.94 -1.23 10.95
C ASP A 153 15.53 -1.05 12.41
N MET A 154 14.68 -0.05 12.63
CA MET A 154 14.14 0.29 13.94
C MET A 154 12.69 -0.14 14.07
N SER A 155 12.26 -1.24 13.41
CA SER A 155 10.89 -1.77 13.58
C SER A 155 10.48 -1.92 15.04
N PHE A 156 11.46 -2.10 15.93
CA PHE A 156 11.33 -2.16 17.38
C PHE A 156 10.87 -0.86 18.08
N VAL A 157 10.96 0.34 17.47
CA VAL A 157 10.42 1.56 18.14
C VAL A 157 8.89 1.61 18.09
N ASN A 158 8.27 0.78 17.23
CA ASN A 158 6.84 0.52 17.26
C ASN A 158 6.48 -0.70 18.14
N ASP A 159 7.47 -1.49 18.57
CA ASP A 159 7.23 -2.64 19.44
C ASP A 159 6.93 -2.19 20.87
N ARG A 160 6.10 -2.99 21.55
CA ARG A 160 5.78 -2.83 22.98
C ARG A 160 7.00 -3.07 23.89
N ASP A 161 8.13 -3.53 23.34
CA ASP A 161 9.35 -3.89 24.05
C ASP A 161 10.49 -2.85 23.87
N SER A 162 10.66 -2.03 24.91
CA SER A 162 11.94 -1.73 25.61
C SER A 162 13.24 -1.48 24.80
N ARG A 163 13.20 -0.77 23.68
CA ARG A 163 14.42 -0.21 23.03
C ARG A 163 14.47 1.31 22.99
N LEU A 164 14.08 1.91 24.12
CA LEU A 164 14.19 3.36 24.35
C LEU A 164 15.64 3.84 24.22
N HIS A 165 16.58 3.03 24.70
CA HIS A 165 18.01 3.36 24.70
C HIS A 165 18.56 3.56 23.27
N GLU A 166 18.23 2.66 22.34
CA GLU A 166 18.65 2.77 20.95
C GLU A 166 17.98 3.97 20.25
N ALA A 167 16.72 4.27 20.58
CA ALA A 167 16.04 5.46 20.08
C ALA A 167 16.68 6.76 20.62
N GLU A 168 17.09 6.79 21.90
CA GLU A 168 17.85 7.90 22.48
C GLU A 168 19.20 8.08 21.79
N ILE A 169 19.92 7.00 21.46
CA ILE A 169 21.17 7.10 20.68
C ILE A 169 20.89 7.77 19.33
N LEU A 170 19.89 7.27 18.60
CA LEU A 170 19.60 7.76 17.26
C LEU A 170 19.06 9.19 17.23
N TYR A 171 18.14 9.52 18.13
CA TYR A 171 17.48 10.82 18.12
C TYR A 171 18.18 11.87 18.95
N ASP A 172 18.83 11.52 20.06
CA ASP A 172 19.33 12.52 21.03
C ASP A 172 20.86 12.61 21.05
N GLN A 173 21.58 11.55 20.63
CA GLN A 173 23.05 11.49 20.75
C GLN A 173 23.80 11.54 19.42
N LEU A 174 23.18 11.09 18.32
CA LEU A 174 23.70 11.21 16.97
C LEU A 174 23.19 12.51 16.33
N ASP A 175 24.06 13.12 15.53
CA ASP A 175 23.78 14.34 14.79
C ASP A 175 24.75 14.43 13.59
N GLN A 176 24.64 15.50 12.81
CA GLN A 176 25.48 15.70 11.63
C GLN A 176 26.97 15.79 11.97
N TRP A 177 27.32 16.29 13.15
CA TRP A 177 28.72 16.47 13.57
C TRP A 177 29.33 15.14 13.99
N GLU A 178 28.56 14.25 14.60
CA GLU A 178 28.96 12.88 14.91
C GLU A 178 29.17 12.05 13.63
N LEU A 179 28.24 12.13 12.66
CA LEU A 179 28.40 11.42 11.39
C LEU A 179 29.61 11.91 10.58
N ASP A 180 29.87 13.23 10.58
CA ASP A 180 30.98 13.84 9.84
C ASP A 180 32.36 13.29 10.28
N LYS A 181 32.51 12.91 11.57
CA LYS A 181 33.75 12.32 12.10
C LYS A 181 34.16 11.01 11.42
N VAL A 182 33.20 10.28 10.86
CA VAL A 182 33.42 8.96 10.24
C VAL A 182 33.09 8.94 8.75
N THR A 183 32.59 10.05 8.20
CA THR A 183 32.20 10.18 6.78
C THR A 183 32.66 11.51 6.15
N PRO A 184 33.92 11.95 6.35
CA PRO A 184 34.34 13.31 6.00
C PRO A 184 34.35 13.60 4.48
N ASP A 185 34.51 12.57 3.66
CA ASP A 185 34.71 12.71 2.21
C ASP A 185 33.43 12.49 1.39
N ASN A 186 32.33 12.08 2.02
CA ASN A 186 31.12 11.65 1.32
C ASN A 186 29.86 12.24 1.95
N PRO A 187 28.91 12.77 1.17
CA PRO A 187 27.58 13.11 1.69
C PRO A 187 26.83 11.84 2.09
N VAL A 188 26.24 11.86 3.28
CA VAL A 188 25.55 10.71 3.88
C VAL A 188 24.12 11.09 4.24
N LEU A 189 23.20 10.18 3.92
CA LEU A 189 21.86 10.15 4.49
C LEU A 189 21.66 8.81 5.21
N MET A 190 21.14 8.87 6.43
CA MET A 190 20.86 7.72 7.27
C MET A 190 19.37 7.68 7.61
N SER A 191 18.67 6.59 7.30
CA SER A 191 17.24 6.45 7.63
C SER A 191 17.03 6.46 9.15
N LEU A 192 16.07 7.22 9.67
CA LEU A 192 15.72 7.20 11.10
C LEU A 192 14.99 5.92 11.54
N GLY A 193 14.74 4.98 10.62
CA GLY A 193 14.17 3.68 10.94
C GLY A 193 12.69 3.70 11.38
N ILE A 194 12.04 4.87 11.36
CA ILE A 194 10.60 5.00 11.60
C ILE A 194 9.84 4.66 10.31
N PRO A 195 9.02 3.60 10.29
CA PRO A 195 8.19 3.27 9.12
C PRO A 195 7.23 4.40 8.75
N ASN A 196 7.03 4.61 7.45
CA ASN A 196 6.12 5.59 6.84
C ASN A 196 6.40 7.07 7.13
N PHE A 197 7.46 7.39 7.90
CA PHE A 197 7.85 8.75 8.26
C PHE A 197 8.87 9.38 7.30
N ASN A 198 9.67 8.56 6.59
CA ASN A 198 10.76 9.01 5.72
C ASN A 198 11.68 10.06 6.39
N GLY A 199 11.92 9.93 7.69
CA GLY A 199 12.86 10.77 8.43
C GLY A 199 14.29 10.35 8.15
N LEU A 200 15.20 11.32 8.03
CA LEU A 200 16.61 11.10 7.71
C LEU A 200 17.52 11.86 8.68
N LEU A 201 18.69 11.30 8.96
CA LEU A 201 19.82 12.01 9.56
C LEU A 201 20.89 12.22 8.49
N LEU A 202 21.28 13.48 8.27
CA LEU A 202 22.33 13.87 7.33
C LEU A 202 23.63 14.16 8.06
N ASN A 203 24.76 13.86 7.43
CA ASN A 203 26.04 14.43 7.85
C ASN A 203 26.19 15.88 7.35
N LYS A 204 27.29 16.52 7.74
CA LYS A 204 27.53 17.93 7.44
C LYS A 204 27.54 18.25 5.95
N SER A 205 28.28 17.49 5.14
CA SER A 205 28.38 17.75 3.70
C SER A 205 27.04 17.59 2.97
N ALA A 206 26.22 16.59 3.36
CA ALA A 206 24.86 16.44 2.84
C ALA A 206 23.94 17.59 3.26
N MET A 207 24.04 18.06 4.52
CA MET A 207 23.26 19.20 5.01
C MET A 207 23.65 20.52 4.31
N GLU A 208 24.95 20.74 4.07
CA GLU A 208 25.45 21.89 3.31
C GLU A 208 24.96 21.87 1.86
N TRP A 209 24.96 20.70 1.22
CA TRP A 209 24.37 20.53 -0.11
C TRP A 209 22.89 20.92 -0.11
N LEU A 210 22.10 20.37 0.81
CA LEU A 210 20.67 20.65 0.92
C LEU A 210 20.39 22.15 1.10
N MET A 211 21.11 22.80 2.00
CA MET A 211 20.92 24.24 2.28
C MET A 211 21.39 25.12 1.12
N THR A 212 22.40 24.69 0.37
CA THR A 212 22.89 25.41 -0.82
C THR A 212 21.89 25.37 -1.97
N HIS A 213 21.31 24.19 -2.23
CA HIS A 213 20.43 23.99 -3.39
C HIS A 213 18.97 24.33 -3.09
N HIS A 214 18.52 24.16 -1.84
CA HIS A 214 17.12 24.26 -1.46
C HIS A 214 16.89 25.04 -0.16
N GLY A 215 17.87 25.82 0.31
CA GLY A 215 17.81 26.49 1.62
C GLY A 215 16.61 27.42 1.82
N ASP A 216 16.15 28.10 0.78
CA ASP A 216 14.97 28.98 0.87
C ASP A 216 13.70 28.18 1.12
N PHE A 217 13.52 27.07 0.40
CA PHE A 217 12.42 26.15 0.64
C PHE A 217 12.51 25.53 2.03
N VAL A 218 13.70 25.04 2.43
CA VAL A 218 13.91 24.37 3.71
C VAL A 218 13.64 25.31 4.88
N LYS A 219 14.11 26.56 4.84
CA LYS A 219 13.86 27.55 5.90
C LYS A 219 12.39 27.97 5.98
N ARG A 220 11.67 27.98 4.86
CA ARG A 220 10.26 28.39 4.82
C ARG A 220 9.30 27.24 5.17
N ASN A 221 9.53 26.06 4.61
CA ASN A 221 8.59 24.93 4.59
C ASN A 221 9.17 23.64 5.19
N GLY A 222 10.49 23.55 5.30
CA GLY A 222 11.21 22.34 5.66
C GLY A 222 11.15 22.06 7.15
N ARG A 223 10.92 20.80 7.50
CA ARG A 223 11.02 20.31 8.87
C ARG A 223 12.38 19.69 9.09
N TYR A 224 13.19 20.33 9.93
CA TYR A 224 14.50 19.87 10.33
C TYR A 224 14.73 20.19 11.80
N TRP A 225 15.56 19.42 12.50
CA TRP A 225 15.82 19.69 13.91
C TRP A 225 17.05 20.58 14.09
N VAL A 226 17.11 21.26 15.23
CA VAL A 226 18.19 22.18 15.59
C VAL A 226 18.82 21.84 16.93
N ASP A 227 20.11 22.15 17.05
CA ASP A 227 20.84 22.09 18.30
C ASP A 227 20.42 23.21 19.28
N SER A 228 21.00 23.21 20.48
CA SER A 228 20.76 24.22 21.52
C SER A 228 21.14 25.65 21.11
N THR A 229 21.87 25.83 20.01
CA THR A 229 22.26 27.13 19.44
C THR A 229 21.38 27.54 18.25
N GLY A 230 20.44 26.69 17.84
CA GLY A 230 19.55 26.92 16.70
C GLY A 230 20.14 26.54 15.34
N ARG A 231 21.30 25.87 15.29
CA ARG A 231 21.86 25.37 14.03
C ARG A 231 21.20 24.04 13.67
N PRO A 232 20.94 23.73 12.38
CA PRO A 232 20.45 22.42 11.99
C PRO A 232 21.33 21.32 12.59
N ASP A 233 20.76 20.21 13.06
CA ASP A 233 21.53 19.08 13.61
C ASP A 233 21.65 17.89 12.66
N GLY A 234 21.08 18.00 11.46
CA GLY A 234 21.08 16.96 10.43
C GLY A 234 19.81 16.12 10.39
N HIS A 235 18.95 16.14 11.42
CA HIS A 235 17.67 15.44 11.37
C HIS A 235 16.68 16.18 10.47
N LEU A 236 16.06 15.44 9.56
CA LEU A 236 15.07 15.91 8.61
C LEU A 236 13.79 15.09 8.70
N GLU A 237 12.67 15.79 8.57
CA GLU A 237 11.36 15.19 8.33
C GLU A 237 10.82 15.68 6.98
N PRO A 238 9.81 15.00 6.40
CA PRO A 238 9.10 15.54 5.26
C PRO A 238 8.50 16.94 5.56
N PRO A 239 8.54 17.89 4.60
CA PRO A 239 8.95 17.69 3.21
C PRO A 239 10.46 17.79 2.97
N ALA A 240 11.27 18.27 3.93
CA ALA A 240 12.69 18.52 3.72
C ALA A 240 13.46 17.24 3.35
N SER A 241 13.15 16.12 4.02
CA SER A 241 13.78 14.83 3.70
C SER A 241 13.52 14.38 2.26
N ARG A 242 12.40 14.79 1.64
CA ARG A 242 12.06 14.41 0.25
C ARG A 242 13.07 14.95 -0.78
N LEU A 243 13.73 16.05 -0.48
CA LEU A 243 14.67 16.69 -1.40
C LEU A 243 15.98 15.90 -1.57
N VAL A 244 16.29 15.00 -0.62
CA VAL A 244 17.51 14.18 -0.64
C VAL A 244 17.22 12.69 -0.81
N LEU A 245 15.97 12.25 -0.66
CA LEU A 245 15.56 10.86 -0.91
C LEU A 245 15.97 10.33 -2.29
N PRO A 246 15.94 11.09 -3.41
CA PRO A 246 16.38 10.58 -4.70
C PRO A 246 17.82 10.03 -4.70
N PHE A 247 18.69 10.47 -3.79
CA PHE A 247 20.04 9.92 -3.65
C PHE A 247 20.08 8.53 -2.98
N ALA A 248 18.97 8.06 -2.40
CA ALA A 248 18.81 6.70 -1.89
C ALA A 248 18.29 5.70 -2.94
N TYR A 249 17.65 6.16 -4.01
CA TYR A 249 16.87 5.32 -4.93
C TYR A 249 17.42 5.38 -6.37
N ALA A 250 18.39 4.53 -6.66
CA ALA A 250 18.88 4.28 -8.02
C ALA A 250 19.28 2.82 -8.16
N ARG A 251 18.28 1.93 -8.07
CA ARG A 251 18.48 0.48 -8.03
C ARG A 251 18.07 -0.16 -9.35
N ASP A 252 18.73 -1.26 -9.69
CA ASP A 252 18.44 -2.03 -10.89
C ASP A 252 17.05 -2.69 -10.80
N PRO A 253 16.11 -2.35 -11.70
CA PRO A 253 14.77 -2.95 -11.73
C PRO A 253 14.79 -4.48 -11.85
N GLU A 254 15.74 -5.06 -12.56
CA GLU A 254 15.82 -6.52 -12.73
C GLU A 254 16.20 -7.22 -11.42
N LEU A 255 17.10 -6.63 -10.63
CA LEU A 255 17.45 -7.15 -9.30
C LEU A 255 16.26 -7.07 -8.35
N LEU A 256 15.53 -5.94 -8.35
CA LEU A 256 14.32 -5.78 -7.56
C LEU A 256 13.23 -6.77 -7.97
N ALA A 257 13.04 -6.99 -9.28
CA ALA A 257 12.05 -7.94 -9.80
C ALA A 257 12.23 -9.36 -9.25
N GLN A 258 13.48 -9.82 -9.05
CA GLN A 258 13.77 -11.15 -8.51
C GLN A 258 13.23 -11.35 -7.09
N ILE A 259 13.40 -10.34 -6.23
CA ILE A 259 12.89 -10.40 -4.85
C ILE A 259 11.38 -10.11 -4.78
N TYR A 260 10.87 -9.23 -5.66
CA TYR A 260 9.44 -8.92 -5.73
C TYR A 260 8.65 -10.16 -6.16
N ARG A 261 9.15 -10.94 -7.12
CA ARG A 261 8.54 -12.21 -7.53
C ARG A 261 8.30 -13.18 -6.36
N ARG A 262 9.22 -13.24 -5.39
CA ARG A 262 9.07 -14.08 -4.18
C ARG A 262 7.95 -13.58 -3.28
N ALA A 263 7.90 -12.27 -3.02
CA ALA A 263 6.83 -11.66 -2.24
C ALA A 263 5.46 -11.74 -2.94
N MET A 264 5.43 -11.69 -4.28
CA MET A 264 4.21 -11.93 -5.05
C MET A 264 3.74 -13.38 -4.92
N ALA A 265 4.65 -14.36 -4.91
CA ALA A 265 4.29 -15.76 -4.68
C ALA A 265 3.60 -15.94 -3.32
N GLU A 266 4.13 -15.31 -2.25
CA GLU A 266 3.45 -15.27 -0.96
C GLU A 266 2.05 -14.66 -1.08
N SER A 267 1.92 -13.50 -1.75
CA SER A 267 0.64 -12.82 -1.97
C SER A 267 -0.39 -13.72 -2.67
N SER A 268 0.03 -14.51 -3.68
CA SER A 268 -0.83 -15.46 -4.38
C SER A 268 -1.32 -16.59 -3.48
N VAL A 269 -0.51 -17.09 -2.56
CA VAL A 269 -0.95 -18.08 -1.54
C VAL A 269 -1.98 -17.47 -0.59
N LEU A 270 -1.86 -16.17 -0.29
CA LEU A 270 -2.82 -15.45 0.55
C LEU A 270 -4.14 -15.12 -0.18
N GLY A 271 -4.23 -15.39 -1.48
CA GLY A 271 -5.38 -15.05 -2.32
C GLY A 271 -5.46 -13.58 -2.72
N ILE A 272 -4.35 -12.84 -2.61
CA ILE A 272 -4.27 -11.44 -3.03
C ILE A 272 -4.03 -11.39 -4.54
N THR A 273 -4.94 -10.75 -5.26
CA THR A 273 -4.91 -10.62 -6.72
C THR A 273 -4.83 -9.17 -7.19
N ALA A 274 -5.05 -8.21 -6.29
CA ALA A 274 -4.81 -6.80 -6.54
C ALA A 274 -4.31 -6.11 -5.26
N VAL A 275 -3.43 -5.13 -5.43
CA VAL A 275 -2.96 -4.27 -4.35
C VAL A 275 -3.05 -2.82 -4.78
N SER A 276 -3.34 -1.96 -3.81
CA SER A 276 -3.15 -0.54 -3.92
C SER A 276 -1.96 -0.13 -3.07
N THR A 277 -1.09 0.70 -3.64
CA THR A 277 0.16 1.07 -3.00
C THR A 277 0.66 2.40 -3.50
N ARG A 278 1.80 2.83 -2.99
CA ARG A 278 2.54 3.96 -3.53
C ARG A 278 3.86 3.41 -4.07
N LEU A 279 4.27 3.80 -5.28
CA LEU A 279 5.44 3.20 -5.93
C LEU A 279 6.52 4.24 -6.20
N PRO A 280 7.74 4.02 -5.68
CA PRO A 280 8.93 4.64 -6.24
C PRO A 280 9.16 4.23 -7.70
N LYS A 281 9.83 5.09 -8.48
CA LYS A 281 10.16 4.88 -9.90
C LYS A 281 10.87 3.55 -10.18
N ASP A 282 11.84 3.16 -9.33
CA ASP A 282 12.58 1.91 -9.51
C ASP A 282 11.72 0.68 -9.24
N SER A 283 10.87 0.71 -8.21
CA SER A 283 9.90 -0.34 -7.94
C SER A 283 8.85 -0.44 -9.05
N LEU A 284 8.36 0.68 -9.58
CA LEU A 284 7.46 0.70 -10.74
C LEU A 284 8.12 0.03 -11.95
N ALA A 285 9.37 0.37 -12.26
CA ALA A 285 10.11 -0.24 -13.36
C ALA A 285 10.30 -1.75 -13.14
N ALA A 286 10.51 -2.21 -11.91
CA ALA A 286 10.63 -3.64 -11.58
C ALA A 286 9.32 -4.40 -11.83
N TYR A 287 8.16 -3.82 -11.46
CA TYR A 287 6.87 -4.42 -11.76
C TYR A 287 6.53 -4.41 -13.25
N GLN A 288 6.87 -3.33 -13.97
CA GLN A 288 6.72 -3.28 -15.43
C GLN A 288 7.61 -4.32 -16.13
N TRP A 289 8.82 -4.55 -15.62
CA TRP A 289 9.69 -5.62 -16.09
C TRP A 289 9.03 -7.00 -15.88
N LEU A 290 8.48 -7.25 -14.68
CA LEU A 290 7.75 -8.49 -14.38
C LEU A 290 6.50 -8.66 -15.27
N GLU A 291 5.77 -7.58 -15.55
CA GLU A 291 4.63 -7.60 -16.47
C GLU A 291 5.06 -7.97 -17.90
N ALA A 292 6.13 -7.36 -18.41
CA ALA A 292 6.66 -7.64 -19.75
C ALA A 292 7.14 -9.09 -19.93
N GLN A 293 7.49 -9.77 -18.83
CA GLN A 293 7.87 -11.18 -18.81
C GLN A 293 6.70 -12.12 -18.47
N ASP A 294 5.47 -11.61 -18.35
CA ASP A 294 4.29 -12.37 -17.89
C ASP A 294 4.48 -13.04 -16.51
N GLN A 295 5.30 -12.42 -15.65
CA GLN A 295 5.63 -12.88 -14.30
C GLN A 295 4.94 -12.08 -13.18
N LEU A 296 4.16 -11.05 -13.53
CA LEU A 296 3.33 -10.33 -12.56
C LEU A 296 2.18 -11.25 -12.08
N ARG A 297 1.87 -11.24 -10.78
CA ARG A 297 0.88 -12.14 -10.15
C ARG A 297 -0.24 -11.44 -9.37
N PHE A 298 -0.29 -10.11 -9.43
CA PHE A 298 -1.42 -9.30 -8.97
C PHE A 298 -1.50 -8.00 -9.77
N ARG A 299 -2.65 -7.35 -9.74
CA ARG A 299 -2.87 -5.99 -10.25
C ARG A 299 -2.35 -4.95 -9.26
N ILE A 300 -1.92 -3.80 -9.76
CA ILE A 300 -1.37 -2.69 -8.98
C ILE A 300 -2.03 -1.39 -9.40
N GLY A 301 -2.87 -0.85 -8.51
CA GLY A 301 -3.22 0.57 -8.53
C GLY A 301 -2.21 1.34 -7.70
N TYR A 302 -1.51 2.33 -8.25
CA TYR A 302 -0.48 3.03 -7.49
C TYR A 302 -0.59 4.56 -7.45
N GLY A 303 -0.25 5.11 -6.29
CA GLY A 303 0.02 6.52 -6.08
C GLY A 303 1.44 6.90 -6.52
N VAL A 304 1.59 7.98 -7.29
CA VAL A 304 2.91 8.50 -7.71
C VAL A 304 3.54 9.32 -6.59
N ILE A 305 4.64 8.83 -6.00
CA ILE A 305 5.22 9.44 -4.79
C ILE A 305 6.19 10.58 -5.08
N GLU A 306 6.79 10.61 -6.27
CA GLU A 306 7.80 11.59 -6.66
C GLU A 306 7.21 12.98 -6.91
N VAL A 307 5.89 13.06 -7.05
CA VAL A 307 5.20 14.35 -7.22
C VAL A 307 5.27 15.15 -5.92
N PHE A 308 5.14 14.49 -4.76
CA PHE A 308 5.24 15.17 -3.48
C PHE A 308 6.70 15.39 -3.08
N GLY A 309 7.09 16.67 -3.01
CA GLY A 309 8.45 17.11 -2.70
C GLY A 309 9.28 17.51 -3.92
N ASN A 310 8.73 17.37 -5.14
CA ASN A 310 9.32 17.99 -6.32
C ASN A 310 8.98 19.48 -6.33
N ILE A 311 9.89 20.30 -5.79
CA ILE A 311 9.69 21.75 -5.67
C ILE A 311 9.88 22.50 -6.99
N ASP A 312 10.41 21.82 -8.01
CA ASP A 312 10.60 22.35 -9.36
C ASP A 312 9.37 22.08 -10.26
N LEU A 313 8.31 21.48 -9.72
CA LEU A 313 7.06 21.28 -10.46
C LEU A 313 6.54 22.62 -11.00
N GLN A 314 6.29 22.66 -12.29
CA GLN A 314 5.65 23.80 -12.95
C GLN A 314 4.16 23.84 -12.61
N LYS A 315 3.56 25.02 -12.76
CA LYS A 315 2.16 25.30 -12.41
C LYS A 315 1.14 24.34 -13.04
N ASP A 316 1.47 23.73 -14.18
CA ASP A 316 0.57 22.81 -14.89
C ASP A 316 0.87 21.32 -14.66
N ASP A 317 1.91 20.97 -13.90
CA ASP A 317 2.32 19.57 -13.74
C ASP A 317 1.27 18.74 -12.98
N LEU A 318 0.64 19.28 -11.92
CA LEU A 318 -0.45 18.62 -11.23
C LEU A 318 -1.65 18.35 -12.16
N LYS A 319 -1.99 19.30 -13.05
CA LYS A 319 -3.06 19.08 -14.05
C LYS A 319 -2.70 18.00 -15.06
N GLN A 320 -1.41 17.83 -15.37
CA GLN A 320 -0.98 16.72 -16.22
C GLN A 320 -1.17 15.38 -15.50
N TYR A 321 -0.83 15.30 -14.21
CA TYR A 321 -1.12 14.11 -13.41
C TYR A 321 -2.62 13.83 -13.28
N ALA A 322 -3.47 14.85 -13.15
CA ALA A 322 -4.93 14.66 -13.15
C ALA A 322 -5.41 13.94 -14.41
N LYS A 323 -4.84 14.28 -15.59
CA LYS A 323 -5.16 13.61 -16.87
C LYS A 323 -4.62 12.19 -16.98
N GLN A 324 -3.58 11.86 -16.20
CA GLN A 324 -2.99 10.53 -16.15
C GLN A 324 -3.68 9.61 -15.13
N MET A 325 -4.56 10.13 -14.28
CA MET A 325 -5.35 9.30 -13.38
C MET A 325 -6.04 8.20 -14.17
N ASN A 326 -6.00 6.99 -13.64
CA ASN A 326 -6.58 5.81 -14.24
C ASN A 326 -5.88 5.27 -15.51
N SER A 327 -4.77 5.90 -15.96
CA SER A 327 -3.98 5.45 -17.10
C SER A 327 -2.93 4.41 -16.69
N GLY A 328 -2.57 3.53 -17.64
CA GLY A 328 -1.67 2.40 -17.42
C GLY A 328 -2.08 1.19 -18.26
N THR A 329 -1.62 0.01 -17.86
CA THR A 329 -2.03 -1.28 -18.43
C THR A 329 -3.25 -1.83 -17.69
N GLU A 330 -3.73 -3.01 -18.10
CA GLU A 330 -4.76 -3.76 -17.36
C GLU A 330 -4.26 -4.22 -15.98
N LYS A 331 -2.95 -4.27 -15.74
CA LYS A 331 -2.34 -4.77 -14.50
C LYS A 331 -1.63 -3.71 -13.67
N ILE A 332 -1.17 -2.60 -14.24
CA ILE A 332 -0.47 -1.53 -13.52
C ILE A 332 -1.01 -0.17 -13.98
N TRP A 333 -1.62 0.61 -13.08
CA TRP A 333 -2.17 1.93 -13.41
C TRP A 333 -2.08 2.93 -12.27
N ILE A 334 -2.17 4.21 -12.61
CA ILE A 334 -2.10 5.31 -11.64
C ILE A 334 -3.45 5.50 -10.97
N THR A 335 -3.47 5.49 -9.64
CA THR A 335 -4.67 5.72 -8.82
C THR A 335 -4.68 7.07 -8.12
N GLY A 336 -3.53 7.72 -7.93
CA GLY A 336 -3.49 8.98 -7.22
C GLY A 336 -2.10 9.61 -7.14
N VAL A 337 -2.05 10.71 -6.42
CA VAL A 337 -0.83 11.38 -5.97
C VAL A 337 -1.04 11.81 -4.52
N GLY A 338 0.02 11.96 -3.75
CA GLY A 338 -0.15 12.41 -2.37
C GLY A 338 1.16 12.61 -1.64
N PRO A 339 1.15 13.39 -0.54
CA PRO A 339 2.09 13.10 0.51
C PRO A 339 1.95 11.62 0.90
N THR A 340 3.06 10.94 1.16
CA THR A 340 2.99 9.57 1.68
C THR A 340 2.25 9.50 3.00
N ALA A 341 2.42 10.52 3.86
CA ALA A 341 1.82 10.54 5.17
C ALA A 341 1.58 11.98 5.64
N VAL A 342 0.35 12.28 6.06
CA VAL A 342 0.02 13.55 6.73
C VAL A 342 0.15 13.44 8.25
N ASP A 343 0.21 12.21 8.77
CA ASP A 343 0.58 11.95 10.17
C ASP A 343 1.34 10.62 10.38
N GLY A 344 1.60 10.26 11.65
CA GLY A 344 2.33 9.05 12.02
C GLY A 344 1.42 7.85 12.34
N GLY A 345 2.01 6.66 12.51
CA GLY A 345 1.29 5.44 12.92
C GLY A 345 1.38 5.14 14.42
N GLY A 346 0.44 4.35 14.95
CA GLY A 346 0.39 4.00 16.37
C GLY A 346 0.24 5.23 17.26
N SER A 347 1.07 5.36 18.31
CA SER A 347 1.09 6.55 19.18
C SER A 347 1.47 7.86 18.50
N ARG A 348 2.03 7.79 17.29
CA ARG A 348 2.40 8.95 16.47
C ARG A 348 1.25 9.46 15.61
N GLN A 349 0.10 8.80 15.62
CA GLN A 349 -1.12 9.33 15.02
C GLN A 349 -1.42 10.72 15.59
N CYS A 350 -1.71 11.66 14.71
CA CYS A 350 -1.98 13.03 15.11
C CYS A 350 -3.36 13.10 15.78
N THR A 351 -3.40 13.44 17.07
CA THR A 351 -4.63 13.33 17.87
C THR A 351 -4.95 14.58 18.68
N GLN A 352 -6.25 14.84 18.89
CA GLN A 352 -6.72 15.85 19.85
C GLN A 352 -6.96 15.26 21.24
N GLN A 353 -6.90 13.93 21.38
CA GLN A 353 -7.12 13.26 22.66
C GLN A 353 -6.00 13.58 23.64
N LYS A 354 -6.39 13.93 24.87
CA LYS A 354 -5.41 14.16 25.94
C LYS A 354 -4.90 12.81 26.44
N ARG A 355 -3.59 12.61 26.32
CA ARG A 355 -2.92 11.41 26.82
C ARG A 355 -2.81 11.47 28.34
N ALA A 356 -3.47 10.54 29.03
CA ALA A 356 -3.43 10.36 30.49
C ALA A 356 -2.37 9.33 30.93
N GLY A 357 -1.92 8.46 30.02
CA GLY A 357 -0.90 7.44 30.27
C GLY A 357 -0.12 7.08 29.00
N THR A 358 0.90 6.23 29.12
CA THR A 358 1.75 5.85 27.99
C THR A 358 0.99 4.98 26.97
N TYR A 359 1.00 5.39 25.70
CA TYR A 359 0.60 4.54 24.58
C TYR A 359 1.80 3.66 24.18
N THR A 360 2.94 4.28 23.85
CA THR A 360 4.18 3.57 23.47
C THR A 360 5.43 4.26 24.04
N PRO A 361 6.62 3.66 23.94
CA PRO A 361 7.84 4.30 24.39
C PRO A 361 8.20 5.60 23.62
N ILE A 362 7.83 5.72 22.33
CA ILE A 362 8.19 6.89 21.51
C ILE A 362 7.37 8.16 21.81
N ASP A 363 6.41 8.05 22.73
CA ASP A 363 5.50 9.12 23.14
C ASP A 363 6.23 10.40 23.57
N GLY A 364 7.41 10.28 24.17
CA GLY A 364 8.21 11.42 24.66
C GLY A 364 8.69 12.34 23.54
N TRP A 365 9.05 11.80 22.38
CA TRP A 365 9.39 12.60 21.20
C TRP A 365 8.12 13.14 20.54
N PHE A 366 7.01 12.39 20.51
CA PHE A 366 5.78 12.78 19.81
C PHE A 366 4.54 12.86 20.75
N PRO A 367 4.46 13.84 21.66
CA PRO A 367 3.42 13.89 22.68
C PRO A 367 2.00 14.09 22.13
N PHE A 368 1.87 14.71 20.95
CA PHE A 368 0.59 14.94 20.25
C PHE A 368 0.53 14.20 18.90
N GLY A 369 1.46 13.28 18.67
CA GLY A 369 1.68 12.64 17.38
C GLY A 369 2.56 13.45 16.41
N GLN A 370 2.68 12.94 15.19
CA GLN A 370 3.37 13.58 14.07
C GLN A 370 2.34 14.29 13.21
N CYS A 371 2.07 15.56 13.46
CA CYS A 371 1.04 16.31 12.75
C CYS A 371 1.65 17.10 11.59
N HIS A 372 1.69 16.55 10.37
CA HIS A 372 2.34 17.21 9.23
C HIS A 372 1.59 18.42 8.68
N THR A 373 0.29 18.52 8.96
CA THR A 373 -0.57 19.66 8.58
C THR A 373 -0.59 20.81 9.59
N ASP A 374 0.04 20.66 10.76
CA ASP A 374 0.14 21.75 11.74
C ASP A 374 1.32 22.68 11.41
N SER A 375 1.05 23.98 11.24
CA SER A 375 2.08 25.03 11.08
C SER A 375 2.84 25.30 12.39
N GLU A 376 2.17 25.10 13.54
CA GLU A 376 2.76 25.21 14.88
C GLU A 376 3.50 23.93 15.32
N TYR A 377 3.62 22.93 14.44
CA TYR A 377 4.26 21.67 14.78
C TYR A 377 5.74 21.89 15.13
N LYS A 378 6.08 21.76 16.41
CA LYS A 378 7.46 21.86 16.91
C LYS A 378 8.20 20.52 17.03
N GLY A 379 7.61 19.45 16.49
CA GLY A 379 8.22 18.13 16.34
C GLY A 379 8.91 17.55 17.58
N ALA A 380 9.72 16.51 17.33
CA ALA A 380 10.38 15.66 18.31
C ALA A 380 11.04 16.43 19.45
N ALA A 381 10.42 16.43 20.64
CA ALA A 381 10.97 17.07 21.84
C ALA A 381 11.35 18.56 21.70
N LYS A 382 10.57 19.37 20.97
CA LYS A 382 10.79 20.82 20.76
C LYS A 382 12.08 21.19 20.01
N ARG A 383 12.69 20.23 19.30
CA ARG A 383 13.90 20.48 18.50
C ARG A 383 13.61 20.82 17.05
N ALA A 384 12.37 20.70 16.57
CA ALA A 384 12.08 21.11 15.20
C ALA A 384 12.20 22.63 15.06
N ALA A 385 12.87 23.05 13.98
CA ALA A 385 12.89 24.44 13.55
C ALA A 385 11.45 24.93 13.28
N PRO A 386 11.17 26.23 13.50
CA PRO A 386 9.89 26.80 13.09
C PRO A 386 9.75 26.76 11.58
N ILE A 387 8.55 26.42 11.10
CA ILE A 387 8.16 26.59 9.70
C ILE A 387 7.35 27.88 9.54
N HIS A 388 7.49 28.52 8.39
CA HIS A 388 6.80 29.77 8.05
C HIS A 388 5.62 29.55 7.09
N ALA A 389 5.55 28.39 6.45
CA ALA A 389 4.44 27.93 5.65
C ALA A 389 4.32 26.40 5.72
N ASN A 390 3.12 25.87 5.49
CA ASN A 390 2.86 24.44 5.55
C ASN A 390 2.73 23.86 4.14
N TYR A 391 3.78 23.17 3.69
CA TYR A 391 3.79 22.55 2.37
C TYR A 391 2.74 21.44 2.19
N PHE A 392 2.37 20.72 3.25
CA PHE A 392 1.31 19.71 3.15
C PHE A 392 -0.03 20.36 2.85
N GLU A 393 -0.37 21.44 3.54
CA GLU A 393 -1.58 22.23 3.26
C GLU A 393 -1.54 22.81 1.84
N GLU A 394 -0.47 23.53 1.48
CA GLU A 394 -0.32 24.13 0.15
C GLU A 394 -0.49 23.10 -0.97
N TRP A 395 0.10 21.91 -0.79
CA TRP A 395 0.06 20.84 -1.78
C TRP A 395 -1.30 20.13 -1.85
N VAL A 396 -1.96 19.89 -0.71
CA VAL A 396 -3.33 19.35 -0.69
C VAL A 396 -4.29 20.31 -1.38
N MET A 397 -4.20 21.60 -1.07
CA MET A 397 -5.03 22.62 -1.71
C MET A 397 -4.74 22.75 -3.21
N ALA A 398 -3.47 22.67 -3.62
CA ALA A 398 -3.09 22.65 -5.05
C ALA A 398 -3.64 21.41 -5.78
N SER A 399 -3.60 20.24 -5.14
CA SER A 399 -4.12 19.00 -5.71
C SER A 399 -5.62 19.09 -5.98
N GLY A 400 -6.39 19.62 -5.03
CA GLY A 400 -7.82 19.81 -5.20
C GLY A 400 -8.16 20.86 -6.26
N ARG A 401 -7.45 22.00 -6.26
CA ARG A 401 -7.59 23.04 -7.30
C ARG A 401 -7.36 22.49 -8.70
N ASP A 402 -6.35 21.64 -8.86
CA ASP A 402 -5.93 21.10 -10.16
C ASP A 402 -6.60 19.74 -10.50
N GLY A 403 -7.52 19.28 -9.65
CA GLY A 403 -8.35 18.09 -9.88
C GLY A 403 -7.61 16.76 -9.80
N VAL A 404 -6.49 16.70 -9.06
CA VAL A 404 -5.73 15.46 -8.89
C VAL A 404 -6.25 14.67 -7.70
N ARG A 405 -6.39 13.35 -7.88
CA ARG A 405 -6.88 12.45 -6.83
C ARG A 405 -5.82 12.23 -5.74
N ILE A 406 -6.22 12.46 -4.47
CA ILE A 406 -5.46 12.01 -3.31
C ILE A 406 -5.95 10.62 -2.88
N ALA A 407 -5.04 9.67 -2.85
CA ALA A 407 -5.18 8.30 -2.36
C ALA A 407 -3.79 7.79 -1.93
N ASN A 408 -3.70 6.61 -1.31
CA ASN A 408 -2.42 6.06 -0.84
C ASN A 408 -1.69 6.97 0.17
N THR A 409 -2.47 7.75 0.91
CA THR A 409 -1.98 8.78 1.83
C THR A 409 -2.34 8.36 3.25
N HIS A 410 -1.31 8.19 4.09
CA HIS A 410 -1.50 7.86 5.51
C HIS A 410 -2.19 9.03 6.21
N VAL A 411 -3.45 8.83 6.65
CA VAL A 411 -4.29 9.76 7.43
C VAL A 411 -4.93 8.99 8.59
N ALA A 412 -4.18 8.76 9.66
CA ALA A 412 -4.56 7.78 10.67
C ALA A 412 -5.24 8.39 11.91
N GLY A 413 -4.77 9.53 12.40
CA GLY A 413 -5.28 10.14 13.63
C GLY A 413 -6.56 10.97 13.45
N ASP A 414 -7.29 11.15 14.54
CA ASP A 414 -8.57 11.88 14.54
C ASP A 414 -8.37 13.37 14.18
N ARG A 415 -7.25 13.96 14.62
CA ARG A 415 -6.91 15.34 14.27
C ARG A 415 -6.51 15.46 12.80
N ALA A 416 -5.73 14.52 12.28
CA ALA A 416 -5.32 14.50 10.87
C ALA A 416 -6.55 14.37 9.96
N THR A 417 -7.47 13.47 10.30
CA THR A 417 -8.75 13.30 9.60
C THR A 417 -9.54 14.61 9.58
N ALA A 418 -9.74 15.24 10.74
CA ALA A 418 -10.47 16.50 10.84
C ALA A 418 -9.84 17.62 9.98
N GLN A 419 -8.51 17.72 9.96
CA GLN A 419 -7.80 18.73 9.15
C GLN A 419 -7.92 18.47 7.65
N MET A 420 -7.78 17.23 7.21
CA MET A 420 -8.01 16.88 5.81
C MET A 420 -9.44 17.20 5.38
N LEU A 421 -10.44 16.95 6.23
CA LEU A 421 -11.83 17.32 5.95
C LEU A 421 -12.03 18.83 5.87
N ASN A 422 -11.33 19.62 6.69
CA ASN A 422 -11.35 21.08 6.57
C ASN A 422 -10.83 21.54 5.20
N PHE A 423 -9.75 20.93 4.69
CA PHE A 423 -9.23 21.23 3.37
C PHE A 423 -10.21 20.84 2.27
N VAL A 424 -10.84 19.66 2.38
CA VAL A 424 -11.88 19.22 1.42
C VAL A 424 -13.07 20.18 1.41
N GLU A 425 -13.55 20.64 2.57
CA GLU A 425 -14.64 21.63 2.66
C GLU A 425 -14.26 22.95 2.00
N GLN A 426 -13.04 23.45 2.24
CA GLN A 426 -12.54 24.67 1.59
C GLN A 426 -12.43 24.50 0.07
N LEU A 427 -11.97 23.34 -0.39
CA LEU A 427 -11.87 23.02 -1.81
C LEU A 427 -13.25 22.96 -2.46
N HIS A 428 -14.24 22.35 -1.80
CA HIS A 428 -15.62 22.32 -2.28
C HIS A 428 -16.24 23.71 -2.38
N GLU A 429 -15.95 24.58 -1.41
CA GLU A 429 -16.41 25.97 -1.44
C GLU A 429 -15.79 26.77 -2.59
N GLN A 430 -14.48 26.60 -2.84
CA GLN A 430 -13.75 27.38 -3.85
C GLN A 430 -13.88 26.84 -5.27
N TYR A 431 -13.91 25.51 -5.44
CA TYR A 431 -13.77 24.84 -6.74
C TYR A 431 -14.91 23.85 -7.04
N GLY A 432 -15.85 23.66 -6.12
CA GLY A 432 -16.98 22.72 -6.26
C GLY A 432 -16.64 21.30 -5.81
N PRO A 433 -17.66 20.44 -5.61
CA PRO A 433 -17.49 19.11 -5.02
C PRO A 433 -16.61 18.15 -5.84
N ASP A 434 -16.48 18.38 -7.15
CA ASP A 434 -15.64 17.55 -8.03
C ASP A 434 -14.14 17.80 -7.81
N SER A 435 -13.74 18.85 -7.10
CA SER A 435 -12.34 19.16 -6.80
C SER A 435 -11.64 18.05 -5.99
N THR A 436 -12.41 17.24 -5.26
CA THR A 436 -11.90 16.09 -4.50
C THR A 436 -12.58 14.79 -4.91
N LYS A 437 -13.01 14.71 -6.18
CA LYS A 437 -13.67 13.51 -6.70
C LYS A 437 -12.77 12.28 -6.48
N ASP A 438 -13.38 11.22 -5.97
CA ASP A 438 -12.77 9.93 -5.68
C ASP A 438 -11.62 9.96 -4.65
N TRP A 439 -11.41 11.08 -3.92
CA TRP A 439 -10.40 11.13 -2.86
C TRP A 439 -10.65 10.08 -1.78
N ALA A 440 -9.56 9.52 -1.28
CA ALA A 440 -9.59 8.49 -0.25
C ALA A 440 -8.50 8.70 0.81
N PHE A 441 -8.83 8.37 2.06
CA PHE A 441 -7.92 8.43 3.20
C PHE A 441 -7.62 7.02 3.73
N ASP A 442 -6.37 6.75 4.06
CA ASP A 442 -5.95 5.43 4.52
C ASP A 442 -5.77 5.39 6.04
N HIS A 443 -5.85 4.16 6.57
CA HIS A 443 -5.68 3.71 7.95
C HIS A 443 -6.89 3.71 8.89
N CYS A 444 -7.67 4.79 8.97
CA CYS A 444 -8.76 4.90 9.96
C CYS A 444 -8.32 4.57 11.40
N GLY A 445 -7.09 4.97 11.77
CA GLY A 445 -6.48 4.61 13.04
C GLY A 445 -7.31 5.06 14.24
N MET A 446 -7.71 6.34 14.21
CA MET A 446 -8.64 7.00 15.10
C MET A 446 -9.51 7.92 14.24
N ILE A 447 -10.82 7.70 14.22
CA ILE A 447 -11.77 8.63 13.61
C ILE A 447 -12.63 9.21 14.72
N ASN A 448 -12.67 10.54 14.82
CA ASN A 448 -13.59 11.20 15.74
C ASN A 448 -15.03 10.91 15.30
N PRO A 449 -15.92 10.43 16.19
CA PRO A 449 -17.32 10.20 15.85
C PRO A 449 -18.03 11.42 15.23
N GLN A 450 -17.59 12.64 15.55
CA GLN A 450 -18.13 13.88 14.97
C GLN A 450 -17.74 14.11 13.50
N ASP A 451 -16.66 13.47 13.03
CA ASP A 451 -16.21 13.58 11.63
C ASP A 451 -16.88 12.53 10.72
N VAL A 452 -17.54 11.51 11.27
CA VAL A 452 -18.24 10.47 10.50
C VAL A 452 -19.29 11.06 9.54
N PRO A 453 -20.19 11.97 9.96
CA PRO A 453 -21.13 12.61 9.03
C PRO A 453 -20.45 13.49 7.98
N ARG A 454 -19.29 14.08 8.31
CA ARG A 454 -18.52 14.93 7.39
C ARG A 454 -17.93 14.08 6.27
N LEU A 455 -17.33 12.93 6.58
CA LEU A 455 -16.83 11.96 5.59
C LEU A 455 -17.92 11.57 4.58
N ALA A 456 -19.13 11.25 5.07
CA ALA A 456 -20.26 10.89 4.22
C ALA A 456 -20.71 12.06 3.33
N LYS A 457 -20.89 13.24 3.91
CA LYS A 457 -21.31 14.45 3.19
C LYS A 457 -20.33 14.82 2.07
N LEU A 458 -19.03 14.70 2.36
CA LEU A 458 -17.95 15.06 1.43
C LEU A 458 -17.59 13.93 0.47
N LYS A 459 -18.25 12.76 0.58
CA LYS A 459 -18.04 11.57 -0.25
C LYS A 459 -16.60 11.07 -0.26
N ILE A 460 -15.91 11.17 0.88
CA ILE A 460 -14.56 10.65 1.03
C ILE A 460 -14.63 9.15 1.36
N MET A 461 -13.94 8.34 0.55
CA MET A 461 -13.76 6.92 0.84
C MET A 461 -12.69 6.74 1.92
N VAL A 462 -12.80 5.73 2.77
CA VAL A 462 -11.77 5.43 3.76
C VAL A 462 -11.33 3.96 3.68
N SER A 463 -10.01 3.75 3.73
CA SER A 463 -9.37 2.44 3.75
C SER A 463 -8.88 2.17 5.18
N CYS A 464 -9.39 1.14 5.86
CA CYS A 464 -9.17 0.95 7.29
C CYS A 464 -8.36 -0.31 7.61
N TYR A 465 -7.29 -0.18 8.42
CA TYR A 465 -6.48 -1.32 8.89
C TYR A 465 -7.03 -1.98 10.15
N VAL A 466 -8.29 -2.41 10.11
CA VAL A 466 -9.10 -2.76 11.28
C VAL A 466 -8.40 -3.63 12.33
N ARG A 467 -7.61 -4.62 11.90
CA ARG A 467 -6.85 -5.49 12.81
C ARG A 467 -5.85 -4.71 13.66
N VAL A 468 -5.10 -3.79 13.06
CA VAL A 468 -4.13 -2.95 13.76
C VAL A 468 -4.85 -2.08 14.79
N SER A 469 -5.89 -1.35 14.37
CA SER A 469 -6.69 -0.48 15.25
C SER A 469 -7.30 -1.23 16.44
N VAL A 470 -7.89 -2.41 16.22
CA VAL A 470 -8.53 -3.20 17.29
C VAL A 470 -7.48 -3.78 18.24
N ASN A 471 -6.35 -4.27 17.74
CA ASN A 471 -5.28 -4.80 18.59
C ASN A 471 -4.59 -3.73 19.44
N ASP A 472 -4.64 -2.48 18.99
CA ASP A 472 -4.16 -1.32 19.73
C ASP A 472 -5.16 -0.72 20.71
N ALA A 473 -6.45 -1.12 20.65
CA ALA A 473 -7.49 -0.56 21.51
C ALA A 473 -7.17 -0.70 23.00
N ALA A 474 -6.53 -1.80 23.43
CA ALA A 474 -6.07 -1.95 24.81
C ALA A 474 -5.00 -0.91 25.21
N ALA A 475 -4.11 -0.54 24.29
CA ALA A 475 -3.12 0.52 24.53
C ALA A 475 -3.77 1.91 24.50
N MET A 476 -4.70 2.13 23.57
CA MET A 476 -5.51 3.35 23.53
C MET A 476 -6.36 3.52 24.79
N ALA A 477 -6.90 2.44 25.38
CA ALA A 477 -7.66 2.52 26.62
C ALA A 477 -6.80 2.99 27.80
N ARG A 478 -5.54 2.55 27.86
CA ARG A 478 -4.56 3.05 28.85
C ARG A 478 -4.17 4.50 28.61
N ALA A 479 -4.02 4.91 27.34
CA ALA A 479 -3.55 6.24 26.98
C ALA A 479 -4.65 7.31 27.03
N TYR A 480 -5.86 6.99 26.59
CA TYR A 480 -6.95 7.94 26.32
C TYR A 480 -8.28 7.57 26.99
N GLY A 481 -8.39 6.38 27.59
CA GLY A 481 -9.60 5.88 28.26
C GLY A 481 -10.44 4.92 27.41
N GLU A 482 -11.29 4.15 28.09
CA GLU A 482 -12.13 3.10 27.48
C GLU A 482 -13.12 3.65 26.44
N GLU A 483 -13.63 4.87 26.61
CA GLU A 483 -14.55 5.49 25.66
C GLU A 483 -13.89 5.66 24.28
N VAL A 484 -12.68 6.24 24.25
CA VAL A 484 -11.91 6.42 23.01
C VAL A 484 -11.62 5.08 22.38
N ALA A 485 -11.14 4.11 23.16
CA ALA A 485 -10.80 2.77 22.67
C ALA A 485 -11.99 1.98 22.07
N ASN A 486 -13.22 2.31 22.44
CA ASN A 486 -14.42 1.64 21.93
C ASN A 486 -15.15 2.40 20.80
N THR A 487 -14.76 3.65 20.50
CA THR A 487 -15.49 4.51 19.55
C THR A 487 -14.63 5.09 18.42
N TYR A 488 -13.32 5.22 18.61
CA TYR A 488 -12.41 5.81 17.61
C TYR A 488 -11.73 4.81 16.68
N PRO A 489 -11.31 3.60 17.10
CA PRO A 489 -10.48 2.74 16.26
C PRO A 489 -11.30 2.05 15.17
N SER A 490 -11.07 2.43 13.90
CA SER A 490 -11.75 1.89 12.73
C SER A 490 -13.27 1.67 12.95
N PRO A 491 -14.08 2.74 13.11
CA PRO A 491 -15.50 2.63 13.48
C PRO A 491 -16.36 2.28 12.26
N LEU A 492 -16.21 1.06 11.75
CA LEU A 492 -16.77 0.60 10.47
C LEU A 492 -18.30 0.71 10.44
N GLY A 493 -18.99 0.24 11.49
CA GLY A 493 -20.44 0.25 11.58
C GLY A 493 -21.02 1.66 11.54
N SER A 494 -20.42 2.58 12.29
CA SER A 494 -20.79 4.00 12.32
C SER A 494 -20.56 4.68 10.96
N LEU A 495 -19.40 4.45 10.33
CA LEU A 495 -19.08 4.97 9.00
C LEU A 495 -20.09 4.51 7.93
N MET A 496 -20.35 3.21 7.87
CA MET A 496 -21.27 2.65 6.88
C MET A 496 -22.71 3.11 7.10
N LYS A 497 -23.17 3.19 8.36
CA LYS A 497 -24.51 3.71 8.69
C LYS A 497 -24.69 5.16 8.24
N ALA A 498 -23.62 5.96 8.24
CA ALA A 498 -23.63 7.32 7.73
C ALA A 498 -23.58 7.41 6.20
N GLY A 499 -23.33 6.30 5.49
CA GLY A 499 -23.20 6.26 4.03
C GLY A 499 -21.77 6.45 3.52
N VAL A 500 -20.75 6.32 4.39
CA VAL A 500 -19.35 6.28 3.96
C VAL A 500 -19.06 4.93 3.34
N LYS A 501 -18.41 4.93 2.17
CA LYS A 501 -17.86 3.71 1.59
C LYS A 501 -16.54 3.38 2.27
N VAL A 502 -16.51 2.24 2.95
CA VAL A 502 -15.35 1.79 3.74
C VAL A 502 -14.75 0.57 3.08
N VAL A 503 -13.45 0.60 2.81
CA VAL A 503 -12.67 -0.55 2.32
C VAL A 503 -11.67 -0.97 3.40
N LEU A 504 -11.12 -2.16 3.31
CA LEU A 504 -10.17 -2.67 4.30
C LEU A 504 -8.80 -2.90 3.68
N GLU A 505 -7.78 -2.73 4.52
CA GLU A 505 -6.37 -2.86 4.16
C GLU A 505 -5.64 -3.69 5.22
N SER A 506 -4.56 -4.33 4.82
CA SER A 506 -3.69 -5.09 5.72
C SER A 506 -2.65 -4.20 6.40
N ASN A 507 -2.20 -3.14 5.70
CA ASN A 507 -1.06 -2.26 6.00
C ASN A 507 0.30 -2.99 6.09
N SER A 508 0.35 -4.05 6.90
CA SER A 508 1.49 -4.95 7.13
C SER A 508 1.34 -6.28 6.40
N ASP A 509 2.29 -7.20 6.53
CA ASP A 509 2.15 -8.58 6.05
C ASP A 509 1.16 -9.43 6.87
N SER A 510 -0.04 -8.90 7.12
CA SER A 510 -1.14 -9.66 7.70
C SER A 510 -1.84 -10.51 6.65
N TYR A 511 -2.40 -11.61 7.15
CA TYR A 511 -3.31 -12.47 6.43
C TYR A 511 -4.68 -11.81 6.33
N LEU A 512 -5.15 -11.46 5.12
CA LEU A 512 -6.39 -10.67 4.93
C LEU A 512 -7.64 -11.32 5.54
N TRP A 513 -7.70 -12.66 5.59
CA TRP A 513 -8.81 -13.34 6.25
C TRP A 513 -8.87 -13.08 7.76
N GLU A 514 -7.75 -12.78 8.40
CA GLU A 514 -7.70 -12.36 9.80
C GLU A 514 -8.17 -10.89 9.98
N ASP A 515 -7.93 -10.04 8.99
CA ASP A 515 -8.51 -8.69 8.93
C ASP A 515 -10.04 -8.77 8.76
N ILE A 516 -10.54 -9.67 7.90
CA ILE A 516 -11.98 -9.98 7.76
C ILE A 516 -12.55 -10.50 9.09
N ARG A 517 -11.86 -11.45 9.75
CA ARG A 517 -12.27 -11.97 11.07
C ARG A 517 -12.39 -10.85 12.08
N THR A 518 -11.43 -9.92 12.11
CA THR A 518 -11.42 -8.82 13.07
C THR A 518 -12.50 -7.79 12.77
N ALA A 519 -12.82 -7.52 11.50
CA ALA A 519 -13.94 -6.66 11.12
C ALA A 519 -15.29 -7.21 11.64
N ILE A 520 -15.49 -8.53 11.57
CA ILE A 520 -16.73 -9.21 12.00
C ILE A 520 -16.79 -9.37 13.52
N THR A 521 -15.71 -9.83 14.14
CA THR A 521 -15.70 -10.20 15.56
C THR A 521 -15.38 -9.04 16.48
N ARG A 522 -14.58 -8.07 15.99
CA ARG A 522 -13.97 -6.97 16.75
C ARG A 522 -13.13 -7.44 17.95
N LYS A 523 -12.61 -8.68 17.90
CA LYS A 523 -11.76 -9.25 18.94
C LYS A 523 -10.29 -8.85 18.74
N ASP A 524 -9.64 -8.39 19.79
CA ASP A 524 -8.18 -8.25 19.80
C ASP A 524 -7.48 -9.62 19.93
N LEU A 525 -6.13 -9.60 19.91
CA LEU A 525 -5.29 -10.79 20.11
C LEU A 525 -5.53 -11.51 21.45
N GLN A 526 -6.14 -10.86 22.45
CA GLN A 526 -6.49 -11.46 23.74
C GLN A 526 -7.94 -11.93 23.79
N GLY A 527 -8.69 -11.79 22.69
CA GLY A 527 -10.10 -12.14 22.58
C GLY A 527 -11.07 -11.11 23.16
N LYS A 528 -10.60 -9.95 23.66
CA LYS A 528 -11.49 -8.88 24.14
C LYS A 528 -12.14 -8.20 22.93
N VAL A 529 -13.45 -7.99 23.02
CA VAL A 529 -14.23 -7.30 21.99
C VAL A 529 -14.18 -5.80 22.23
N TRP A 530 -13.78 -5.02 21.22
CA TRP A 530 -13.70 -3.56 21.27
C TRP A 530 -14.66 -2.90 20.27
N GLY A 531 -15.51 -2.00 20.76
CA GLY A 531 -16.53 -1.35 19.92
C GLY A 531 -17.44 -2.36 19.21
N PRO A 532 -18.19 -3.20 19.94
CA PRO A 532 -19.05 -4.23 19.33
C PRO A 532 -20.10 -3.68 18.35
N GLN A 533 -20.47 -2.41 18.48
CA GLN A 533 -21.37 -1.73 17.54
C GLN A 533 -20.74 -1.44 16.18
N GLU A 534 -19.41 -1.55 16.06
CA GLU A 534 -18.64 -1.29 14.83
C GLU A 534 -18.40 -2.56 13.99
N ARG A 535 -19.05 -3.67 14.34
CA ARG A 535 -19.00 -4.93 13.58
C ARG A 535 -19.66 -4.79 12.21
N VAL A 536 -19.18 -5.60 11.28
CA VAL A 536 -19.78 -5.76 9.95
C VAL A 536 -20.21 -7.22 9.74
N ASP A 537 -21.15 -7.47 8.83
CA ASP A 537 -21.53 -8.84 8.46
C ASP A 537 -20.58 -9.43 7.40
N ARG A 538 -20.70 -10.74 7.13
CA ARG A 538 -19.85 -11.46 6.17
C ARG A 538 -19.97 -10.94 4.73
N PRO A 539 -21.17 -10.75 4.15
CA PRO A 539 -21.29 -10.19 2.81
C PRO A 539 -20.62 -8.83 2.67
N THR A 540 -20.80 -7.97 3.68
CA THR A 540 -20.18 -6.65 3.70
C THR A 540 -18.66 -6.77 3.80
N ALA A 541 -18.13 -7.54 4.75
CA ALA A 541 -16.68 -7.72 4.91
C ALA A 541 -16.02 -8.26 3.65
N LEU A 542 -16.65 -9.21 2.94
CA LEU A 542 -16.13 -9.72 1.67
C LEU A 542 -16.10 -8.63 0.59
N ARG A 543 -17.15 -7.81 0.46
CA ARG A 543 -17.17 -6.68 -0.49
C ARG A 543 -16.09 -5.64 -0.18
N MET A 544 -15.82 -5.37 1.10
CA MET A 544 -14.79 -4.41 1.54
C MET A 544 -13.38 -4.78 1.06
N PHE A 545 -13.10 -6.07 0.79
CA PHE A 545 -11.85 -6.59 0.23
C PHE A 545 -11.96 -7.07 -1.22
N THR A 546 -13.10 -6.86 -1.88
CA THR A 546 -13.32 -7.29 -3.27
C THR A 546 -13.90 -6.15 -4.09
N SER A 547 -15.22 -6.08 -4.25
CA SER A 547 -15.89 -5.12 -5.14
C SER A 547 -15.70 -3.67 -4.70
N TRP A 548 -15.82 -3.36 -3.41
CA TRP A 548 -15.64 -2.00 -2.92
C TRP A 548 -14.17 -1.58 -2.96
N ALA A 549 -13.26 -2.51 -2.71
CA ALA A 549 -11.83 -2.29 -2.85
C ALA A 549 -11.43 -2.05 -4.32
N ALA A 550 -12.01 -2.78 -5.28
CA ALA A 550 -11.81 -2.52 -6.70
C ALA A 550 -12.26 -1.10 -7.10
N ASP A 551 -13.32 -0.57 -6.47
CA ASP A 551 -13.73 0.83 -6.64
C ASP A 551 -12.71 1.82 -6.06
N TYR A 552 -12.06 1.52 -4.92
CA TYR A 552 -10.92 2.32 -4.42
C TYR A 552 -9.82 2.42 -5.49
N LEU A 553 -9.58 1.34 -6.23
CA LEU A 553 -8.59 1.32 -7.31
C LEU A 553 -9.13 1.88 -8.66
N LEU A 554 -10.34 2.45 -8.71
CA LEU A 554 -10.97 2.98 -9.93
C LEU A 554 -11.19 1.93 -11.03
N ARG A 555 -11.47 0.68 -10.63
CA ARG A 555 -11.61 -0.49 -11.51
C ARG A 555 -12.73 -1.45 -11.11
N GLY A 556 -13.72 -1.00 -10.32
CA GLY A 556 -14.85 -1.86 -9.92
C GLY A 556 -15.72 -2.34 -11.09
N ASP A 557 -15.63 -1.70 -12.26
CA ASP A 557 -16.22 -2.15 -13.51
C ASP A 557 -15.44 -3.30 -14.18
N GLN A 558 -14.16 -3.47 -13.84
CA GLN A 558 -13.26 -4.45 -14.47
C GLN A 558 -13.03 -5.70 -13.63
N PHE A 559 -12.98 -5.61 -12.29
CA PHE A 559 -12.79 -6.75 -11.38
C PHE A 559 -13.46 -6.52 -10.02
N GLY A 560 -13.28 -7.47 -9.09
CA GLY A 560 -13.79 -7.40 -7.71
C GLY A 560 -15.16 -8.05 -7.53
N THR A 561 -15.77 -8.55 -8.60
CA THR A 561 -16.97 -9.40 -8.57
C THR A 561 -16.81 -10.54 -9.57
N ILE A 562 -17.57 -11.61 -9.40
CA ILE A 562 -17.65 -12.72 -10.35
C ILE A 562 -18.84 -12.46 -11.27
N GLU A 563 -18.61 -11.70 -12.34
CA GLU A 563 -19.60 -11.31 -13.34
C GLU A 563 -19.03 -11.50 -14.76
N SER A 564 -19.87 -11.88 -15.72
CA SER A 564 -19.43 -12.04 -17.13
C SER A 564 -18.83 -10.73 -17.67
N GLY A 565 -17.71 -10.87 -18.39
CA GLY A 565 -16.94 -9.77 -18.97
C GLY A 565 -15.86 -9.19 -18.05
N LYS A 566 -15.91 -9.42 -16.73
CA LYS A 566 -14.87 -8.97 -15.80
C LYS A 566 -13.63 -9.86 -15.85
N PHE A 567 -12.50 -9.35 -15.36
CA PHE A 567 -11.28 -10.12 -15.25
C PHE A 567 -11.45 -11.32 -14.31
N ALA A 568 -10.86 -12.45 -14.69
CA ALA A 568 -10.89 -13.69 -13.92
C ALA A 568 -9.79 -13.68 -12.85
N ASP A 569 -10.04 -12.93 -11.78
CA ASP A 569 -9.25 -12.93 -10.56
C ASP A 569 -10.10 -13.59 -9.46
N LEU A 570 -9.83 -14.86 -9.13
CA LEU A 570 -10.73 -15.72 -8.33
C LEU A 570 -9.97 -16.55 -7.30
N LEU A 571 -10.65 -16.92 -6.21
CA LEU A 571 -10.17 -17.88 -5.22
C LEU A 571 -11.08 -19.09 -5.13
N VAL A 572 -10.52 -20.26 -4.89
CA VAL A 572 -11.24 -21.43 -4.34
C VAL A 572 -10.78 -21.60 -2.90
N LEU A 573 -11.72 -21.71 -1.96
CA LEU A 573 -11.44 -21.81 -0.53
C LEU A 573 -11.61 -23.26 -0.02
N ASP A 574 -10.92 -23.59 1.07
CA ASP A 574 -11.06 -24.88 1.76
C ASP A 574 -12.32 -24.96 2.64
N GLN A 575 -12.84 -23.82 3.12
CA GLN A 575 -14.02 -23.72 3.98
C GLN A 575 -15.18 -22.94 3.33
N ASP A 576 -16.39 -23.14 3.84
CA ASP A 576 -17.55 -22.29 3.52
C ASP A 576 -17.53 -20.99 4.32
N TYR A 577 -17.09 -19.92 3.65
CA TYR A 577 -16.99 -18.57 4.23
C TYR A 577 -18.31 -18.07 4.83
N LEU A 578 -19.50 -18.50 4.38
CA LEU A 578 -20.74 -17.96 4.93
C LEU A 578 -21.23 -18.69 6.19
N THR A 579 -20.77 -19.92 6.43
CA THR A 579 -21.34 -20.79 7.47
C THR A 579 -20.34 -21.27 8.52
N MET A 580 -19.03 -21.23 8.24
CA MET A 580 -18.01 -21.58 9.22
C MET A 580 -18.08 -20.68 10.48
N PRO A 581 -17.63 -21.11 11.67
CA PRO A 581 -17.59 -20.24 12.86
C PRO A 581 -16.80 -18.95 12.62
N GLU A 582 -17.27 -17.80 13.15
CA GLU A 582 -16.64 -16.49 12.91
C GLU A 582 -15.19 -16.44 13.39
N ASP A 583 -14.89 -17.07 14.53
CA ASP A 583 -13.53 -17.10 15.09
C ASP A 583 -12.53 -17.87 14.21
N ASN A 584 -13.02 -18.74 13.33
CA ASN A 584 -12.17 -19.55 12.45
C ASN A 584 -11.96 -18.90 11.08
N ILE A 585 -12.58 -17.75 10.77
CA ILE A 585 -12.43 -17.09 9.46
C ILE A 585 -10.95 -16.80 9.15
N GLY A 586 -10.15 -16.43 10.16
CA GLY A 586 -8.72 -16.20 10.01
C GLY A 586 -7.89 -17.44 9.62
N GLU A 587 -8.50 -18.63 9.66
CA GLU A 587 -7.87 -19.92 9.34
C GLU A 587 -8.16 -20.41 7.92
N ILE A 588 -9.07 -19.75 7.17
CA ILE A 588 -9.37 -20.07 5.76
C ILE A 588 -8.07 -20.20 5.00
N GLN A 589 -7.95 -21.13 4.06
CA GLN A 589 -6.80 -21.27 3.17
C GLN A 589 -7.26 -21.36 1.71
N PRO A 590 -6.80 -20.46 0.83
CA PRO A 590 -6.96 -20.64 -0.61
C PRO A 590 -6.43 -22.01 -1.03
N GLN A 591 -7.22 -22.74 -1.80
CA GLN A 591 -6.85 -23.98 -2.48
C GLN A 591 -6.37 -23.71 -3.90
N LEU A 592 -6.90 -22.65 -4.51
CA LEU A 592 -6.57 -22.19 -5.85
C LEU A 592 -6.65 -20.66 -5.87
N THR A 593 -5.65 -20.00 -6.44
CA THR A 593 -5.73 -18.57 -6.79
C THR A 593 -5.56 -18.44 -8.29
N ILE A 594 -6.57 -17.85 -8.94
CA ILE A 594 -6.57 -17.53 -10.36
C ILE A 594 -6.35 -16.01 -10.47
N PHE A 595 -5.39 -15.63 -11.31
CA PHE A 595 -5.06 -14.25 -11.60
C PHE A 595 -4.98 -14.08 -13.11
N ASP A 596 -5.69 -13.08 -13.64
CA ASP A 596 -5.71 -12.80 -15.08
C ASP A 596 -6.08 -14.04 -15.92
N GLY A 597 -7.03 -14.84 -15.40
CA GLY A 597 -7.49 -16.10 -15.99
C GLY A 597 -6.51 -17.28 -15.92
N LYS A 598 -5.31 -17.09 -15.38
CA LYS A 598 -4.31 -18.14 -15.20
C LYS A 598 -4.24 -18.58 -13.74
N ILE A 599 -3.95 -19.85 -13.52
CA ILE A 599 -3.70 -20.37 -12.17
C ILE A 599 -2.35 -19.83 -11.68
N ALA A 600 -2.37 -18.95 -10.68
CA ALA A 600 -1.17 -18.37 -10.07
C ALA A 600 -0.67 -19.17 -8.86
N PHE A 601 -1.58 -19.86 -8.18
CA PHE A 601 -1.26 -20.68 -7.02
C PHE A 601 -2.20 -21.88 -6.90
N VAL A 602 -1.66 -23.01 -6.43
CA VAL A 602 -2.41 -24.23 -6.08
C VAL A 602 -1.89 -24.77 -4.74
N HIS A 603 -2.79 -25.08 -3.81
CA HIS A 603 -2.44 -25.80 -2.60
C HIS A 603 -2.00 -27.24 -2.93
N PRO A 604 -0.95 -27.82 -2.29
CA PRO A 604 -0.42 -29.14 -2.65
C PRO A 604 -1.47 -30.26 -2.62
N ASP A 605 -2.37 -30.25 -1.63
CA ASP A 605 -3.43 -31.26 -1.54
C ASP A 605 -4.46 -31.12 -2.67
N PHE A 606 -4.78 -29.89 -3.06
CA PHE A 606 -5.67 -29.62 -4.20
C PHE A 606 -4.99 -29.99 -5.52
N SER A 607 -3.69 -29.69 -5.65
CA SER A 607 -2.87 -30.11 -6.80
C SER A 607 -2.89 -31.63 -6.96
N ALA A 608 -2.72 -32.38 -5.87
CA ALA A 608 -2.79 -33.84 -5.87
C ALA A 608 -4.20 -34.37 -6.18
N GLU A 609 -5.25 -33.72 -5.64
CA GLU A 609 -6.65 -34.13 -5.84
C GLU A 609 -7.09 -34.08 -7.32
N TYR A 610 -6.59 -33.10 -8.09
CA TYR A 610 -6.97 -32.86 -9.49
C TYR A 610 -5.84 -33.10 -10.50
N ASP A 611 -4.69 -33.63 -10.07
CA ASP A 611 -3.43 -33.73 -10.84
C ASP A 611 -3.08 -32.42 -11.57
N LEU A 612 -3.25 -31.31 -10.86
CA LEU A 612 -3.11 -29.96 -11.40
C LEU A 612 -1.68 -29.46 -11.21
N ARG A 613 -0.93 -29.31 -12.31
CA ARG A 613 0.47 -28.82 -12.30
C ARG A 613 0.71 -27.72 -13.35
N PRO A 614 0.17 -26.52 -13.15
CA PRO A 614 0.39 -25.41 -14.08
C PRO A 614 1.87 -25.00 -14.01
N GLU A 615 2.52 -24.81 -15.16
CA GLU A 615 3.98 -24.58 -15.25
C GLU A 615 4.45 -23.36 -14.43
N ASP A 616 3.66 -22.29 -14.43
CA ASP A 616 4.01 -21.01 -13.82
C ASP A 616 3.32 -20.72 -12.48
N ALA A 617 2.62 -21.71 -11.92
CA ALA A 617 1.91 -21.58 -10.65
C ALA A 617 2.81 -21.90 -9.46
N THR A 618 2.60 -21.19 -8.36
CA THR A 618 3.18 -21.56 -7.06
C THR A 618 2.42 -22.77 -6.50
N ILE A 619 3.10 -23.90 -6.29
CA ILE A 619 2.54 -25.07 -5.60
C ILE A 619 3.22 -25.18 -4.23
N SER A 620 2.57 -24.66 -3.18
CA SER A 620 3.16 -24.59 -1.85
C SER A 620 2.12 -24.34 -0.76
N THR A 621 2.53 -24.30 0.50
CA THR A 621 1.72 -23.74 1.59
C THR A 621 2.30 -22.41 2.03
N TYR A 622 1.49 -21.54 2.65
CA TYR A 622 2.01 -20.27 3.18
C TYR A 622 3.12 -20.53 4.20
N LYS A 623 2.92 -21.54 5.06
CA LYS A 623 3.90 -21.98 6.06
C LYS A 623 5.22 -22.40 5.42
N ASP A 624 5.19 -23.12 4.30
CA ASP A 624 6.40 -23.56 3.61
C ASP A 624 7.14 -22.40 2.95
N LEU A 625 6.43 -21.44 2.34
CA LEU A 625 7.04 -20.23 1.80
C LEU A 625 7.71 -19.39 2.89
N ILE A 626 7.01 -19.17 4.01
CA ILE A 626 7.56 -18.43 5.15
C ILE A 626 8.75 -19.15 5.78
N LYS A 627 8.73 -20.48 5.83
CA LYS A 627 9.88 -21.28 6.26
C LYS A 627 11.06 -21.15 5.29
N ALA A 628 10.79 -21.14 3.98
CA ALA A 628 11.80 -21.02 2.93
C ALA A 628 12.45 -19.63 2.86
N ARG A 629 11.71 -18.57 3.23
CA ARG A 629 12.24 -17.22 3.41
C ARG A 629 13.39 -17.16 4.44
N GLY A 630 13.39 -18.05 5.43
CA GLY A 630 14.31 -18.02 6.55
C GLY A 630 13.87 -17.05 7.66
N ARG A 631 14.65 -16.92 8.75
CA ARG A 631 14.33 -15.94 9.81
C ARG A 631 14.46 -14.53 9.23
N ARG A 632 13.41 -13.71 9.39
CA ARG A 632 13.51 -12.26 9.17
C ARG A 632 14.72 -11.73 9.93
N THR A 633 15.56 -10.95 9.27
CA THR A 633 16.67 -10.24 9.94
C THR A 633 16.16 -9.16 10.89
N SER A 634 14.88 -8.78 10.81
CA SER A 634 14.15 -8.03 11.82
C SER A 634 12.90 -8.76 12.29
N ARG A 635 12.83 -9.00 13.61
CA ARG A 635 11.63 -9.57 14.23
C ARG A 635 10.48 -8.58 14.05
N THR A 636 9.58 -8.87 13.13
CA THR A 636 8.16 -8.71 13.40
C THR A 636 7.75 -9.97 14.16
N PRO A 637 7.00 -9.86 15.27
CA PRO A 637 6.53 -11.06 15.95
C PRO A 637 5.72 -11.89 14.97
N ASP A 638 6.07 -13.17 14.91
CA ASP A 638 5.22 -14.23 14.41
C ASP A 638 3.87 -14.09 15.13
N LEU A 639 2.80 -13.73 14.42
CA LEU A 639 1.45 -13.63 14.99
C LEU A 639 0.82 -15.02 15.17
N GLY A 640 1.65 -16.04 15.37
CA GLY A 640 1.27 -17.38 15.80
C GLY A 640 1.35 -17.49 17.31
N GLY A 641 0.24 -17.24 17.99
CA GLY A 641 0.06 -17.40 19.43
C GLY A 641 -1.24 -16.79 19.92
#